data_AF-A0A3N5F2N6-F1
#
_entry.id   AF-A0A3N5F2N6-F1
#
_cell.length_a   1.000
_cell.length_b   1.000
_cell.length_c   1.000
_cell.angle_alpha   90.00
_cell.angle_beta   90.00
_cell.angle_gamma   90.00
#
_symmetry.space_group_name_H-M   'P 1'
#
loop_
_entity.id
_entity.type
_entity.pdbx_description
1 polymer ?
#
loop_
_entity_poly.entity_id
_entity_poly.type
_entity_poly.pdbx_seq_one_letter_code
_entity_poly.pdbx_strand_id
1 'polypeptide(L)'
;MNRSAYLTTGLAIRALSWLTKADVCLHGQENIPKTPTIFVVNHFTRLETLLLPYYIYTLTDLPVWSLAASDLFKGGLVKIFDLIGVVSTKDPQRDELIVKTLLTGEANWIIFPEGSMVKTKKIMHRGRYMITDPRGMRQPHTGAAALALRAEISRRYLLSKAGKSERDCRPMLDFLGIKSLAAIRKEGTAIVPVNLTYYPIRARENIVSTLASRLVDDLPERMLEEIMTEGTMLLSGVDLDIRFGKPINMQSYLREPALAVELQKQDGAHSFASVSLQAVTRKAAGDIMQKYMHDIYSMTTINHEHLFVSLLRLYPFSRIREADLRRRALYAASLLEDGAGGNCHLHKSLGSDQIHLVTDDRYRKVENFLQCALETGILRREGGVLVQDRSKLSAPLSLHRGRIENPLEIIANEAEPLGDLRRLLLSLAWQPDFLIRINLARYLLKKHKETYSADCRIHAKERDGNGSGRPFILPSWPGRPGVVLVHSYLAEPEEVRKLGRYLNRRGFWVYAPRLPGHATSPEDLAGRTSLEWLETVERAYALLDCLCPRVALGGVSVGAALALDLAARIKNVAAVFAICPPLRLQDFSARFMPAEDVWERLLRRVKGNSRVGQFLEFASDNPHINYSRNPVLGIRQVGRLLAGLEEKAPEISQPVLIVQAENNPVVNPRSARRLHAIIGSSKKELNILPSGRHILVNGEGSERVHHLVWDHLRKNL
;
A
#
# COMPACT_ATOMS: atom_id res chain seq x y z
N MET A 1 -9.09 6.81 42.02
CA MET A 1 -9.84 6.91 40.75
C MET A 1 -11.21 6.29 40.91
N ASN A 2 -12.25 6.98 40.44
CA ASN A 2 -13.65 6.56 40.57
C ASN A 2 -13.97 5.45 39.57
N ARG A 3 -14.33 4.25 40.05
CA ARG A 3 -14.78 3.11 39.21
C ARG A 3 -15.97 3.46 38.30
N SER A 4 -16.70 4.54 38.62
CA SER A 4 -17.87 5.03 37.88
C SER A 4 -17.56 5.74 36.56
N ALA A 5 -16.31 6.20 36.32
CA ALA A 5 -15.97 6.89 35.07
C ALA A 5 -16.08 5.99 33.84
N TYR A 6 -15.76 4.70 33.99
CA TYR A 6 -15.84 3.74 32.90
C TYR A 6 -17.27 3.30 32.57
N LEU A 7 -18.24 3.44 33.48
CA LEU A 7 -19.66 3.09 33.20
C LEU A 7 -20.34 4.10 32.25
N THR A 8 -19.71 5.24 31.96
CA THR A 8 -20.11 6.19 30.90
C THR A 8 -19.39 5.95 29.56
N THR A 9 -18.77 4.77 29.37
CA THR A 9 -18.03 4.39 28.15
C THR A 9 -18.86 4.53 26.88
N GLY A 10 -20.14 4.18 26.86
CA GLY A 10 -20.94 4.26 25.62
C GLY A 10 -20.99 5.66 24.97
N LEU A 11 -21.02 6.73 25.78
CA LEU A 11 -21.04 8.11 25.29
C LEU A 11 -19.64 8.62 24.92
N ALA A 12 -18.62 8.30 25.72
CA ALA A 12 -17.23 8.63 25.40
C ALA A 12 -16.72 7.88 24.16
N ILE A 13 -17.14 6.62 23.97
CA ILE A 13 -16.88 5.78 22.79
C ILE A 13 -17.53 6.37 21.54
N ARG A 14 -18.79 6.82 21.64
CA ARG A 14 -19.50 7.50 20.54
C ARG A 14 -18.93 8.89 20.24
N ALA A 15 -18.33 9.53 21.24
CA ALA A 15 -17.57 10.76 21.11
C ALA A 15 -16.09 10.55 20.71
N LEU A 16 -15.63 9.32 20.48
CA LEU A 16 -14.30 9.05 19.89
C LEU A 16 -14.43 8.50 18.46
N SER A 17 -15.55 7.87 18.12
CA SER A 17 -15.82 7.36 16.77
C SER A 17 -15.91 8.44 15.68
N TRP A 18 -16.10 9.71 16.05
CA TRP A 18 -16.04 10.83 15.08
C TRP A 18 -14.60 11.23 14.72
N LEU A 19 -13.60 10.91 15.56
CA LEU A 19 -12.17 11.10 15.26
C LEU A 19 -11.65 10.04 14.27
N THR A 20 -12.29 8.87 14.24
CA THR A 20 -11.83 7.71 13.46
C THR A 20 -12.37 7.72 12.02
N LYS A 21 -12.16 8.81 11.27
CA LYS A 21 -12.30 8.80 9.80
C LYS A 21 -11.18 8.02 9.10
N ALA A 22 -10.28 7.39 9.86
CA ALA A 22 -9.25 6.50 9.36
C ALA A 22 -9.83 5.10 9.12
N ASP A 23 -9.45 4.47 8.01
CA ASP A 23 -9.79 3.07 7.73
C ASP A 23 -8.82 2.20 8.54
N VAL A 24 -9.32 1.60 9.61
CA VAL A 24 -8.49 0.85 10.57
C VAL A 24 -8.54 -0.64 10.25
N CYS A 25 -7.36 -1.21 9.94
CA CYS A 25 -7.19 -2.62 9.68
C CYS A 25 -6.49 -3.30 10.87
N LEU A 26 -7.18 -4.28 11.46
CA LEU A 26 -6.70 -5.01 12.65
C LEU A 26 -6.15 -6.39 12.26
N HIS A 27 -4.89 -6.66 12.59
CA HIS A 27 -4.19 -7.91 12.27
C HIS A 27 -3.71 -8.62 13.54
N GLY A 28 -3.75 -9.96 13.56
CA GLY A 28 -3.21 -10.74 14.66
C GLY A 28 -4.07 -10.73 15.93
N GLN A 29 -5.37 -10.45 15.80
CA GLN A 29 -6.30 -10.36 16.94
C GLN A 29 -6.35 -11.66 17.76
N GLU A 30 -6.09 -12.80 17.12
CA GLU A 30 -5.97 -14.12 17.74
C GLU A 30 -4.79 -14.23 18.73
N ASN A 31 -3.81 -13.32 18.66
CA ASN A 31 -2.66 -13.29 19.57
C ASN A 31 -2.99 -12.60 20.90
N ILE A 32 -4.15 -11.97 21.05
CA ILE A 32 -4.54 -11.27 22.27
C ILE A 32 -4.94 -12.31 23.33
N PRO A 33 -4.18 -12.46 24.44
CA PRO A 33 -4.47 -13.47 25.44
C PRO A 33 -5.62 -13.02 26.36
N LYS A 34 -6.29 -13.99 27.00
CA LYS A 34 -7.32 -13.73 28.03
C LYS A 34 -6.75 -13.39 29.41
N THR A 35 -5.46 -13.16 29.48
CA THR A 35 -4.70 -12.89 30.70
C THR A 35 -4.46 -11.39 30.88
N PRO A 36 -4.16 -10.90 32.09
CA PRO A 36 -3.76 -9.52 32.30
C PRO A 36 -2.56 -9.16 31.42
N THR A 37 -2.70 -8.11 30.62
CA THR A 37 -1.78 -7.83 29.50
C THR A 37 -1.28 -6.39 29.50
N ILE A 38 0.01 -6.24 29.24
CA ILE A 38 0.63 -4.97 28.85
C ILE A 38 0.84 -4.99 27.33
N PHE A 39 0.15 -4.13 26.62
CA PHE A 39 0.37 -3.83 25.21
C PHE A 39 1.52 -2.82 25.08
N VAL A 40 2.61 -3.24 24.44
CA VAL A 40 3.74 -2.36 24.15
C VAL A 40 3.68 -1.92 22.70
N VAL A 41 3.61 -0.60 22.48
CA VAL A 41 3.23 -0.03 21.18
C VAL A 41 4.29 0.97 20.70
N ASN A 42 4.66 0.95 19.41
CA ASN A 42 5.45 2.04 18.85
C ASN A 42 4.66 3.36 18.91
N HIS A 43 5.31 4.46 19.27
CA HIS A 43 4.64 5.74 19.46
C HIS A 43 4.89 6.63 18.25
N PHE A 44 3.85 7.07 17.53
CA PHE A 44 3.98 7.91 16.34
C PHE A 44 3.45 9.32 16.57
N THR A 45 2.21 9.44 17.04
CA THR A 45 1.54 10.71 17.37
C THR A 45 0.91 10.66 18.77
N ARG A 46 0.25 11.75 19.20
CA ARG A 46 -0.53 11.77 20.45
C ARG A 46 -1.87 11.07 20.33
N LEU A 47 -2.35 10.81 19.11
CA LEU A 47 -3.67 10.22 18.88
C LEU A 47 -3.74 8.76 19.34
N GLU A 48 -2.64 8.02 19.33
CA GLU A 48 -2.55 6.64 19.80
C GLU A 48 -3.00 6.48 21.23
N THR A 49 -2.63 7.43 22.10
CA THR A 49 -3.01 7.45 23.51
C THR A 49 -4.52 7.59 23.69
N LEU A 50 -5.22 8.14 22.69
CA LEU A 50 -6.68 8.31 22.68
C LEU A 50 -7.40 7.16 21.95
N LEU A 51 -6.86 6.71 20.82
CA LEU A 51 -7.53 5.78 19.91
C LEU A 51 -7.30 4.30 20.26
N LEU A 52 -6.11 3.92 20.69
CA LEU A 52 -5.80 2.51 20.97
C LEU A 52 -6.59 1.92 22.14
N PRO A 53 -6.81 2.63 23.26
CA PRO A 53 -7.63 2.10 24.34
C PRO A 53 -9.02 1.67 23.86
N TYR A 54 -9.61 2.43 22.92
CA TYR A 54 -10.90 2.10 22.32
C TYR A 54 -10.85 0.77 21.54
N TYR A 55 -9.92 0.62 20.59
CA TYR A 55 -9.82 -0.60 19.79
C TYR A 55 -9.52 -1.82 20.66
N ILE A 56 -8.60 -1.72 21.62
CA ILE A 56 -8.25 -2.84 22.50
C ILE A 56 -9.42 -3.19 23.44
N TYR A 57 -10.15 -2.18 23.95
CA TYR A 57 -11.37 -2.42 24.74
C TYR A 57 -12.40 -3.21 23.93
N THR A 58 -12.68 -2.81 22.69
CA THR A 58 -13.65 -3.53 21.82
C THR A 58 -13.24 -4.97 21.50
N LEU A 59 -11.95 -5.30 21.59
CA LEU A 59 -11.43 -6.64 21.35
C LEU A 59 -11.38 -7.51 22.62
N THR A 60 -11.33 -6.89 23.81
CA THR A 60 -11.05 -7.60 25.08
C THR A 60 -12.18 -7.53 26.11
N ASP A 61 -13.12 -6.58 25.96
CA ASP A 61 -14.12 -6.20 26.97
C ASP A 61 -13.52 -5.83 28.35
N LEU A 62 -12.22 -5.56 28.41
CA LEU A 62 -11.51 -5.17 29.63
C LEU A 62 -11.05 -3.71 29.52
N PRO A 63 -11.20 -2.91 30.60
CA PRO A 63 -10.66 -1.55 30.63
C PRO A 63 -9.18 -1.52 30.26
N VAL A 64 -8.77 -0.52 29.47
CA VAL A 64 -7.39 -0.38 28.99
C VAL A 64 -6.88 0.98 29.41
N TRP A 65 -5.87 1.01 30.27
CA TRP A 65 -5.26 2.25 30.76
C TRP A 65 -3.97 2.55 30.03
N SER A 66 -3.62 3.83 29.89
CA SER A 66 -2.39 4.24 29.20
C SER A 66 -1.59 5.24 30.02
N LEU A 67 -0.27 5.32 29.78
CA LEU A 67 0.59 6.29 30.43
C LEU A 67 0.80 7.52 29.55
N ALA A 68 0.68 8.71 30.15
CA ALA A 68 0.92 9.98 29.46
C ALA A 68 1.82 10.93 30.26
N ALA A 69 2.48 11.86 29.57
CA ALA A 69 3.33 12.87 30.20
C ALA A 69 2.50 13.76 31.14
N SER A 70 3.04 14.09 32.31
CA SER A 70 2.35 14.92 33.32
C SER A 70 1.89 16.28 32.79
N ASP A 71 2.59 16.80 31.79
CA ASP A 71 2.31 18.11 31.19
C ASP A 71 0.98 18.12 30.43
N LEU A 72 0.47 16.93 30.04
CA LEU A 72 -0.81 16.76 29.36
C LEU A 72 -2.01 16.79 30.34
N PHE A 73 -1.78 16.69 31.65
CA PHE A 73 -2.82 16.73 32.68
C PHE A 73 -3.11 18.17 33.14
N LYS A 74 -3.30 19.09 32.19
CA LYS A 74 -3.65 20.50 32.43
C LYS A 74 -4.83 20.92 31.55
N GLY A 75 -5.73 21.74 32.07
CA GLY A 75 -6.91 22.24 31.32
C GLY A 75 -8.02 21.20 31.12
N GLY A 76 -8.86 21.40 30.10
CA GLY A 76 -10.06 20.58 29.85
C GLY A 76 -9.83 19.10 29.51
N LEU A 77 -8.60 18.71 29.12
CA LEU A 77 -8.24 17.32 28.78
C LEU A 77 -8.24 16.37 29.98
N VAL A 78 -8.10 16.88 31.20
CA VAL A 78 -8.10 16.06 32.42
C VAL A 78 -9.39 15.24 32.51
N LYS A 79 -10.54 15.85 32.19
CA LYS A 79 -11.84 15.14 32.18
C LYS A 79 -11.88 14.00 31.16
N ILE A 80 -11.30 14.21 29.97
CA ILE A 80 -11.24 13.19 28.91
C ILE A 80 -10.27 12.06 29.30
N PHE A 81 -9.11 12.41 29.86
CA PHE A 81 -8.13 11.44 30.34
C PHE A 81 -8.63 10.60 31.51
N ASP A 82 -9.37 11.20 32.43
CA ASP A 82 -10.04 10.49 33.51
C ASP A 82 -11.13 9.54 32.97
N LEU A 83 -11.84 9.92 31.90
CA LEU A 83 -12.85 9.11 31.23
C LEU A 83 -12.26 7.89 30.48
N ILE A 84 -11.10 8.05 29.84
CA ILE A 84 -10.48 6.99 29.02
C ILE A 84 -9.38 6.20 29.78
N GLY A 85 -9.12 6.53 31.05
CA GLY A 85 -8.17 5.80 31.89
C GLY A 85 -6.70 6.11 31.59
N VAL A 86 -6.34 7.36 31.33
CA VAL A 86 -4.93 7.77 31.19
C VAL A 86 -4.36 8.13 32.57
N VAL A 87 -3.19 7.58 32.89
CA VAL A 87 -2.48 7.82 34.15
C VAL A 87 -1.21 8.63 33.90
N SER A 88 -0.93 9.60 34.78
CA SER A 88 0.25 10.44 34.70
C SER A 88 1.52 9.65 34.98
N THR A 89 2.54 9.85 34.15
CA THR A 89 3.89 9.28 34.37
C THR A 89 4.55 9.72 35.67
N LYS A 90 4.10 10.84 36.29
CA LYS A 90 4.58 11.37 37.58
C LYS A 90 3.71 10.97 38.78
N ASP A 91 2.68 10.16 38.59
CA ASP A 91 1.87 9.68 39.71
C ASP A 91 2.74 8.86 40.68
N PRO A 92 2.81 9.22 41.98
CA PRO A 92 3.67 8.54 42.96
C PRO A 92 3.26 7.09 43.23
N GLN A 93 2.03 6.68 42.90
CA GLN A 93 1.51 5.32 43.07
C GLN A 93 1.31 4.57 41.74
N ARG A 94 1.88 5.10 40.64
CA ARG A 94 1.73 4.54 39.29
C ARG A 94 2.07 3.05 39.23
N ASP A 95 3.25 2.69 39.74
CA ASP A 95 3.76 1.33 39.61
C ASP A 95 2.94 0.35 40.45
N GLU A 96 2.54 0.76 41.65
CA GLU A 96 1.64 0.02 42.53
C GLU A 96 0.28 -0.20 41.85
N LEU A 97 -0.27 0.82 41.21
CA LEU A 97 -1.54 0.73 40.48
C LEU A 97 -1.46 -0.23 39.28
N ILE A 98 -0.39 -0.16 38.49
CA ILE A 98 -0.16 -1.06 37.35
C ILE A 98 -0.03 -2.51 37.86
N VAL A 99 0.83 -2.74 38.85
CA VAL A 99 1.04 -4.09 39.40
C VAL A 99 -0.25 -4.64 40.02
N LYS A 100 -0.97 -3.83 40.79
CA LYS A 100 -2.27 -4.21 41.37
C LYS A 100 -3.25 -4.66 40.30
N THR A 101 -3.46 -3.85 39.27
CA THR A 101 -4.47 -4.13 38.22
C THR A 101 -4.09 -5.31 37.35
N LEU A 102 -2.79 -5.55 37.11
CA LEU A 102 -2.32 -6.77 36.46
C LEU A 102 -2.54 -8.01 37.35
N LEU A 103 -2.36 -7.89 38.67
CA LEU A 103 -2.61 -8.99 39.60
C LEU A 103 -4.09 -9.37 39.68
N THR A 104 -4.97 -8.37 39.78
CA THR A 104 -6.42 -8.55 39.91
C THR A 104 -7.11 -8.81 38.56
N GLY A 105 -6.47 -8.43 37.45
CA GLY A 105 -7.09 -8.45 36.12
C GLY A 105 -8.15 -7.38 35.93
N GLU A 106 -8.11 -6.29 36.71
CA GLU A 106 -9.06 -5.17 36.62
C GLU A 106 -8.91 -4.34 35.34
N ALA A 107 -7.69 -4.26 34.78
CA ALA A 107 -7.39 -3.50 33.57
C ALA A 107 -6.16 -4.04 32.83
N ASN A 108 -6.15 -3.85 31.51
CA ASN A 108 -4.98 -3.97 30.66
C ASN A 108 -4.25 -2.62 30.56
N TRP A 109 -3.01 -2.63 30.08
CA TRP A 109 -2.18 -1.42 29.99
C TRP A 109 -1.59 -1.21 28.61
N ILE A 110 -1.53 0.03 28.14
CA ILE A 110 -0.75 0.46 26.99
C ILE A 110 0.46 1.23 27.48
N ILE A 111 1.65 0.76 27.09
CA ILE A 111 2.92 1.42 27.41
C ILE A 111 3.72 1.64 26.13
N PHE A 112 4.15 2.88 25.92
CA PHE A 112 5.04 3.25 24.83
C PHE A 112 6.49 3.12 25.30
N PRO A 113 7.25 2.08 24.89
CA PRO A 113 8.61 1.83 25.39
C PRO A 113 9.59 2.94 25.00
N GLU A 114 9.21 3.77 24.03
CA GLU A 114 10.01 4.88 23.55
C GLU A 114 9.99 6.07 24.50
N GLY A 115 8.96 6.21 25.34
CA GLY A 115 8.84 7.21 26.41
C GLY A 115 8.58 8.65 25.97
N SER A 116 9.02 9.05 24.77
CA SER A 116 8.76 10.36 24.18
C SER A 116 8.28 10.22 22.75
N MET A 117 7.39 11.14 22.34
CA MET A 117 6.94 11.28 20.96
C MET A 117 8.09 11.34 19.96
N VAL A 118 7.86 10.87 18.74
CA VAL A 118 8.86 10.83 17.67
C VAL A 118 9.38 12.21 17.34
N LYS A 119 10.61 12.51 17.77
CA LYS A 119 11.30 13.76 17.43
C LYS A 119 12.54 13.55 16.55
N THR A 120 13.17 12.37 16.62
CA THR A 120 14.28 11.92 15.76
C THR A 120 14.53 10.43 16.00
N LYS A 121 14.04 9.52 15.15
CA LYS A 121 13.98 8.08 15.47
C LYS A 121 15.09 7.26 14.81
N LYS A 122 16.34 7.31 15.29
CA LYS A 122 17.26 6.21 14.96
C LYS A 122 16.93 5.01 15.83
N ILE A 123 16.25 4.01 15.25
CA ILE A 123 15.70 2.84 15.97
C ILE A 123 16.77 1.76 16.22
N MET A 124 17.82 1.69 15.40
CA MET A 124 18.90 0.69 15.56
C MET A 124 20.30 1.30 15.51
N HIS A 125 21.19 0.81 16.39
CA HIS A 125 22.62 1.06 16.31
C HIS A 125 23.40 -0.20 16.70
N ARG A 126 24.32 -0.66 15.84
CA ARG A 126 25.15 -1.87 16.06
C ARG A 126 24.36 -3.12 16.47
N GLY A 127 23.19 -3.34 15.85
CA GLY A 127 22.35 -4.52 16.10
C GLY A 127 21.52 -4.48 17.37
N ARG A 128 21.53 -3.36 18.13
CA ARG A 128 20.65 -3.16 19.29
C ARG A 128 19.66 -2.03 19.04
N TYR A 129 18.47 -2.15 19.62
CA TYR A 129 17.48 -1.09 19.58
C TYR A 129 17.91 0.06 20.48
N MET A 130 18.04 1.25 19.88
CA MET A 130 18.42 2.50 20.52
C MET A 130 17.40 3.56 20.10
N ILE A 131 17.29 4.63 20.88
CA ILE A 131 16.42 5.77 20.58
C ILE A 131 17.29 7.02 20.67
N THR A 132 17.16 7.90 19.67
CA THR A 132 17.81 9.21 19.72
C THR A 132 16.80 10.23 20.26
N ASP A 133 17.17 10.91 21.33
CA ASP A 133 16.45 12.06 21.88
C ASP A 133 17.35 13.30 21.70
N PRO A 134 16.84 14.54 21.69
CA PRO A 134 17.66 15.76 21.80
C PRO A 134 18.79 15.73 22.84
N ARG A 135 18.74 14.87 23.86
CA ARG A 135 19.80 14.71 24.87
C ARG A 135 20.88 13.68 24.51
N GLY A 136 20.75 12.97 23.38
CA GLY A 136 21.67 11.94 22.90
C GLY A 136 21.00 10.59 22.61
N MET A 137 21.80 9.58 22.29
CA MET A 137 21.34 8.20 22.10
C MET A 137 21.15 7.50 23.44
N ARG A 138 19.99 6.89 23.65
CA ARG A 138 19.65 6.11 24.86
C ARG A 138 18.97 4.78 24.49
N GLN A 139 18.96 3.84 25.43
CA GLN A 139 18.14 2.63 25.27
C GLN A 139 16.64 2.95 25.44
N PRO A 140 15.74 2.19 24.80
CA PRO A 140 14.32 2.22 25.12
C PRO A 140 14.07 1.94 26.60
N HIS A 141 12.96 2.45 27.13
CA HIS A 141 12.61 2.21 28.52
C HIS A 141 12.22 0.75 28.72
N THR A 142 12.78 0.14 29.77
CA THR A 142 12.45 -1.22 30.23
C THR A 142 11.21 -1.25 31.13
N GLY A 143 10.49 -0.13 31.29
CA GLY A 143 9.42 0.04 32.27
C GLY A 143 8.31 -1.02 32.13
N ALA A 144 7.86 -1.29 30.91
CA ALA A 144 6.86 -2.32 30.63
C ALA A 144 7.32 -3.72 31.10
N ALA A 145 8.54 -4.12 30.73
CA ALA A 145 9.11 -5.40 31.15
C ALA A 145 9.32 -5.49 32.66
N ALA A 146 9.81 -4.41 33.28
CA ALA A 146 10.03 -4.38 34.73
C ALA A 146 8.72 -4.49 35.51
N LEU A 147 7.66 -3.80 35.07
CA LEU A 147 6.33 -3.86 35.69
C LEU A 147 5.68 -5.24 35.50
N ALA A 148 5.79 -5.83 34.32
CA ALA A 148 5.27 -7.18 34.04
C ALA A 148 5.98 -8.25 34.89
N LEU A 149 7.31 -8.18 35.00
CA LEU A 149 8.09 -9.07 35.87
C LEU A 149 7.74 -8.85 37.35
N ARG A 150 7.62 -7.60 37.81
CA ARG A 150 7.24 -7.30 39.20
C ARG A 150 5.87 -7.88 39.53
N ALA A 151 4.88 -7.72 38.63
CA ALA A 151 3.56 -8.31 38.79
C ALA A 151 3.62 -9.85 38.88
N GLU A 152 4.38 -10.50 38.00
CA GLU A 152 4.46 -11.97 38.02
C GLU A 152 5.23 -12.53 39.22
N ILE A 153 6.30 -11.84 39.65
CA ILE A 153 7.03 -12.18 40.88
C ILE A 153 6.11 -12.06 42.10
N SER A 154 5.38 -10.95 42.22
CA SER A 154 4.39 -10.75 43.28
C SER A 154 3.29 -11.81 43.25
N ARG A 155 2.79 -12.18 42.05
CA ARG A 155 1.78 -13.25 41.88
C ARG A 155 2.30 -14.58 42.41
N ARG A 156 3.50 -14.98 41.99
CA ARG A 156 4.11 -16.25 42.40
C ARG A 156 4.31 -16.31 43.91
N TYR A 157 4.76 -15.22 44.53
CA TYR A 157 4.89 -15.14 45.98
C TYR A 157 3.53 -15.31 46.69
N LEU A 158 2.52 -14.52 46.30
CA LEU A 158 1.19 -14.57 46.92
C LEU A 158 0.55 -15.97 46.78
N LEU A 159 0.64 -16.58 45.61
CA LEU A 159 0.09 -17.92 45.36
C LEU A 159 0.88 -19.03 46.09
N SER A 160 2.21 -18.91 46.21
CA SER A 160 3.02 -19.89 46.94
C SER A 160 2.77 -19.90 48.46
N LYS A 161 2.45 -18.72 49.03
CA LYS A 161 2.17 -18.54 50.46
C LYS A 161 0.68 -18.70 50.80
N ALA A 162 -0.22 -18.60 49.80
CA ALA A 162 -1.64 -18.87 49.95
C ALA A 162 -1.94 -20.29 50.46
N GLY A 163 -1.05 -21.26 50.23
CA GLY A 163 -1.15 -22.62 50.77
C GLY A 163 -0.69 -22.78 52.23
N LYS A 164 -0.12 -21.75 52.86
CA LYS A 164 0.45 -21.80 54.22
C LYS A 164 -0.33 -20.94 55.24
N SER A 165 -0.64 -19.67 54.93
CA SER A 165 -1.52 -18.79 55.72
C SER A 165 -1.71 -17.42 55.03
N GLU A 166 -2.93 -16.88 54.97
CA GLU A 166 -3.20 -15.52 54.42
C GLU A 166 -2.51 -14.41 55.25
N ARG A 167 -2.19 -14.68 56.52
CA ARG A 167 -1.50 -13.76 57.42
C ARG A 167 -0.11 -13.37 56.90
N ASP A 168 0.59 -14.29 56.23
CA ASP A 168 1.94 -14.07 55.69
C ASP A 168 1.94 -13.21 54.42
N CYS A 169 0.78 -13.13 53.74
CA CYS A 169 0.58 -12.33 52.53
C CYS A 169 0.11 -10.90 52.85
N ARG A 170 -0.39 -10.65 54.06
CA ARG A 170 -1.04 -9.40 54.46
C ARG A 170 -0.18 -8.14 54.21
N PRO A 171 1.11 -8.09 54.55
CA PRO A 171 1.93 -6.90 54.31
C PRO A 171 2.01 -6.51 52.82
N MET A 172 2.08 -7.50 51.92
CA MET A 172 2.13 -7.23 50.48
C MET A 172 0.76 -6.89 49.90
N LEU A 173 -0.31 -7.50 50.41
CA LEU A 173 -1.69 -7.15 50.05
C LEU A 173 -2.03 -5.71 50.44
N ASP A 174 -1.64 -5.28 51.64
CA ASP A 174 -1.87 -3.91 52.11
C ASP A 174 -1.01 -2.90 51.34
N PHE A 175 0.27 -3.23 51.05
CA PHE A 175 1.14 -2.40 50.20
C PHE A 175 0.56 -2.19 48.79
N LEU A 176 -0.03 -3.23 48.19
CA LEU A 176 -0.67 -3.18 46.88
C LEU A 176 -2.13 -2.70 46.93
N GLY A 177 -2.70 -2.48 48.12
CA GLY A 177 -4.10 -2.12 48.30
C GLY A 177 -5.08 -3.16 47.74
N ILE A 178 -4.80 -4.46 47.89
CA ILE A 178 -5.63 -5.60 47.47
C ILE A 178 -6.34 -6.17 48.71
N LYS A 179 -7.67 -6.33 48.64
CA LYS A 179 -8.49 -6.67 49.83
C LYS A 179 -8.30 -8.11 50.32
N SER A 180 -8.13 -9.07 49.41
CA SER A 180 -8.01 -10.51 49.74
C SER A 180 -7.22 -11.27 48.67
N LEU A 181 -6.67 -12.44 49.04
CA LEU A 181 -5.97 -13.33 48.09
C LEU A 181 -6.88 -13.82 46.95
N ALA A 182 -8.19 -13.96 47.21
CA ALA A 182 -9.18 -14.40 46.21
C ALA A 182 -9.32 -13.43 45.02
N ALA A 183 -8.93 -12.17 45.18
CA ALA A 183 -8.96 -11.18 44.10
C ALA A 183 -7.82 -11.37 43.08
N ILE A 184 -6.82 -12.21 43.37
CA ILE A 184 -5.66 -12.41 42.50
C ILE A 184 -5.96 -13.49 41.47
N ARG A 185 -5.77 -13.15 40.19
CA ARG A 185 -5.92 -14.11 39.10
C ARG A 185 -4.79 -15.14 39.12
N LYS A 186 -5.11 -16.38 38.72
CA LYS A 186 -4.10 -17.47 38.64
C LYS A 186 -3.28 -17.38 37.35
N GLU A 187 -3.87 -16.79 36.31
CA GLU A 187 -3.24 -16.63 35.02
C GLU A 187 -2.08 -15.63 35.09
N GLY A 188 -0.99 -15.96 34.39
CA GLY A 188 0.22 -15.14 34.37
C GLY A 188 0.06 -13.85 33.57
N THR A 189 0.98 -12.93 33.80
CA THR A 189 1.04 -11.64 33.10
C THR A 189 1.73 -11.81 31.74
N ALA A 190 1.17 -11.20 30.70
CA ALA A 190 1.73 -11.22 29.35
C ALA A 190 2.08 -9.80 28.85
N ILE A 191 3.07 -9.72 27.96
CA ILE A 191 3.34 -8.53 27.15
C ILE A 191 2.97 -8.84 25.70
N VAL A 192 2.15 -8.00 25.08
CA VAL A 192 1.81 -8.11 23.65
C VAL A 192 2.47 -6.97 22.89
N PRO A 193 3.43 -7.24 22.00
CA PRO A 193 3.97 -6.22 21.10
C PRO A 193 2.93 -5.82 20.06
N VAL A 194 2.80 -4.52 19.82
CA VAL A 194 1.85 -3.96 18.84
C VAL A 194 2.59 -2.99 17.93
N ASN A 195 2.47 -3.22 16.62
CA ASN A 195 2.94 -2.28 15.60
C ASN A 195 1.77 -1.46 15.07
N LEU A 196 2.00 -0.17 14.91
CA LEU A 196 1.14 0.78 14.24
C LEU A 196 1.86 1.34 13.02
N THR A 197 1.22 1.23 11.87
CA THR A 197 1.70 1.87 10.64
C THR A 197 0.61 2.76 10.06
N TYR A 198 0.96 4.01 9.75
CA TYR A 198 0.08 5.00 9.13
C TYR A 198 0.39 5.14 7.64
N TYR A 199 -0.63 5.24 6.78
CA TYR A 199 -0.42 5.45 5.35
C TYR A 199 -1.62 6.05 4.63
N PRO A 200 -1.46 7.06 3.76
CA PRO A 200 -0.25 7.85 3.52
C PRO A 200 -0.06 8.91 4.62
N ILE A 201 1.19 9.22 4.99
CA ILE A 201 1.48 10.30 5.93
C ILE A 201 1.40 11.64 5.18
N ARG A 202 0.37 12.44 5.45
CA ARG A 202 0.15 13.72 4.74
C ARG A 202 0.79 14.88 5.49
N ALA A 203 1.62 15.66 4.81
CA ALA A 203 1.96 17.02 5.23
C ALA A 203 0.98 17.98 4.56
N ARG A 204 -0.20 18.23 5.14
CA ARG A 204 -1.05 19.36 4.69
C ARG A 204 -1.62 20.11 5.87
N GLU A 205 -1.43 21.42 5.83
CA GLU A 205 -2.20 22.39 6.62
C GLU A 205 -3.65 22.46 6.13
N ASN A 206 -4.56 22.87 7.02
CA ASN A 206 -5.94 23.33 6.73
C ASN A 206 -7.09 22.32 6.62
N ILE A 207 -7.21 21.38 7.59
CA ILE A 207 -8.52 20.72 7.86
C ILE A 207 -8.95 20.83 9.32
N VAL A 208 -8.04 21.14 10.25
CA VAL A 208 -8.33 21.11 11.69
C VAL A 208 -8.73 22.49 12.24
N SER A 209 -8.54 23.58 11.48
CA SER A 209 -8.90 24.94 11.92
C SER A 209 -10.38 25.08 12.28
N THR A 210 -11.28 24.33 11.63
CA THR A 210 -12.72 24.32 11.93
C THR A 210 -13.12 23.42 13.10
N LEU A 211 -12.24 22.52 13.53
CA LEU A 211 -12.48 21.52 14.58
C LEU A 211 -12.00 22.00 15.96
N ALA A 212 -10.91 22.78 16.00
CA ALA A 212 -10.35 23.34 17.23
C ALA A 212 -11.31 24.31 17.94
N SER A 213 -12.07 25.10 17.18
CA SER A 213 -12.93 26.14 17.75
C SER A 213 -14.23 25.62 18.39
N ARG A 214 -14.48 24.31 18.37
CA ARG A 214 -15.73 23.71 18.90
C ARG A 214 -15.54 22.72 20.04
N LEU A 215 -14.30 22.32 20.35
CA LEU A 215 -14.10 21.15 21.22
C LEU A 215 -13.62 21.44 22.64
N VAL A 216 -12.85 22.49 22.92
CA VAL A 216 -12.49 22.86 24.31
C VAL A 216 -12.02 24.32 24.33
N ASP A 217 -12.69 25.20 25.07
CA ASP A 217 -12.33 26.63 25.19
C ASP A 217 -11.04 26.90 26.01
N ASP A 218 -10.39 25.87 26.57
CA ASP A 218 -9.26 25.99 27.52
C ASP A 218 -8.16 24.92 27.31
N LEU A 219 -7.55 24.90 26.12
CA LEU A 219 -6.30 24.19 25.88
C LEU A 219 -5.14 25.20 25.84
N PRO A 220 -3.98 24.92 26.45
CA PRO A 220 -2.79 25.76 26.26
C PRO A 220 -2.47 25.87 24.76
N GLU A 221 -2.29 27.10 24.23
CA GLU A 221 -2.10 27.36 22.79
C GLU A 221 -1.03 26.46 22.15
N ARG A 222 0.09 26.26 22.85
CA ARG A 222 1.19 25.38 22.42
C ARG A 222 0.77 23.93 22.20
N MET A 223 -0.18 23.43 22.99
CA MET A 223 -0.67 22.06 22.86
C MET A 223 -1.72 21.91 21.78
N LEU A 224 -2.58 22.91 21.61
CA LEU A 224 -3.45 23.00 20.44
C LEU A 224 -2.57 22.98 19.20
N GLU A 225 -1.55 23.83 19.10
CA GLU A 225 -0.61 23.85 17.99
C GLU A 225 0.03 22.48 17.72
N GLU A 226 0.52 21.77 18.74
CA GLU A 226 1.13 20.44 18.59
C GLU A 226 0.13 19.35 18.16
N ILE A 227 -1.06 19.28 18.77
CA ILE A 227 -2.13 18.34 18.37
C ILE A 227 -2.69 18.67 16.99
N MET A 228 -2.76 19.96 16.65
CA MET A 228 -3.24 20.43 15.35
C MET A 228 -2.25 20.10 14.25
N THR A 229 -0.95 20.22 14.53
CA THR A 229 0.14 19.88 13.60
C THR A 229 0.27 18.36 13.40
N GLU A 230 0.11 17.56 14.46
CA GLU A 230 0.18 16.09 14.38
C GLU A 230 -1.15 15.47 13.89
N GLY A 231 -2.28 16.07 14.27
CA GLY A 231 -3.63 15.64 13.89
C GLY A 231 -4.00 15.98 12.45
N THR A 232 -3.48 17.08 11.88
CA THR A 232 -3.62 17.34 10.43
C THR A 232 -3.00 16.22 9.58
N MET A 233 -1.94 15.56 10.07
CA MET A 233 -1.31 14.45 9.34
C MET A 233 -2.18 13.20 9.23
N LEU A 234 -3.16 13.03 10.14
CA LEU A 234 -3.89 11.78 10.34
C LEU A 234 -5.41 11.88 10.12
N LEU A 235 -5.93 13.05 9.78
CA LEU A 235 -7.37 13.27 9.62
C LEU A 235 -7.81 13.18 8.15
N SER A 236 -8.71 12.22 7.89
CA SER A 236 -9.36 11.87 6.62
C SER A 236 -8.46 11.26 5.53
N GLY A 237 -8.76 10.01 5.15
CA GLY A 237 -8.08 9.32 4.05
C GLY A 237 -6.67 8.81 4.36
N VAL A 238 -6.46 8.44 5.62
CA VAL A 238 -5.28 7.70 6.13
C VAL A 238 -5.75 6.33 6.60
N ASP A 239 -5.10 5.28 6.10
CA ASP A 239 -5.23 3.90 6.57
C ASP A 239 -4.35 3.74 7.83
N LEU A 240 -4.87 3.07 8.85
CA LEU A 240 -4.12 2.70 10.07
C LEU A 240 -4.10 1.17 10.19
N ASP A 241 -2.93 0.58 10.03
CA ASP A 241 -2.70 -0.84 10.31
C ASP A 241 -2.26 -1.03 11.76
N ILE A 242 -3.00 -1.84 12.50
CA ILE A 242 -2.67 -2.26 13.86
C ILE A 242 -2.37 -3.75 13.85
N ARG A 243 -1.14 -4.14 14.18
CA ARG A 243 -0.72 -5.54 14.19
C ARG A 243 -0.30 -5.99 15.58
N PHE A 244 -1.05 -6.96 16.12
CA PHE A 244 -0.77 -7.60 17.40
C PHE A 244 0.16 -8.81 17.20
N GLY A 245 1.33 -8.76 17.84
CA GLY A 245 2.33 -9.83 17.80
C GLY A 245 2.07 -10.91 18.85
N LYS A 246 2.90 -11.95 18.81
CA LYS A 246 2.77 -13.09 19.73
C LYS A 246 2.99 -12.64 21.19
N PRO A 247 2.16 -13.11 22.14
CA PRO A 247 2.30 -12.73 23.54
C PRO A 247 3.58 -13.30 24.14
N ILE A 248 4.30 -12.45 24.87
CA ILE A 248 5.48 -12.81 25.66
C ILE A 248 5.01 -13.08 27.09
N ASN A 249 5.04 -14.35 27.50
CA ASN A 249 4.59 -14.76 28.84
C ASN A 249 5.70 -14.54 29.87
N MET A 250 5.42 -13.79 30.95
CA MET A 250 6.43 -13.53 31.98
C MET A 250 6.82 -14.78 32.79
N GLN A 251 5.95 -15.78 32.88
CA GLN A 251 6.20 -17.01 33.63
C GLN A 251 7.41 -17.79 33.11
N SER A 252 7.67 -17.75 31.79
CA SER A 252 8.83 -18.46 31.22
C SER A 252 10.14 -17.86 31.70
N TYR A 253 10.20 -16.53 31.88
CA TYR A 253 11.39 -15.82 32.35
C TYR A 253 11.66 -16.06 33.84
N LEU A 254 10.62 -16.30 34.65
CA LEU A 254 10.78 -16.67 36.06
C LEU A 254 11.33 -18.09 36.28
N ARG A 255 11.43 -18.91 35.22
CA ARG A 255 12.03 -20.24 35.27
C ARG A 255 13.51 -20.22 34.90
N GLU A 256 14.06 -19.09 34.48
CA GLU A 256 15.49 -18.97 34.21
C GLU A 256 16.30 -19.24 35.49
N PRO A 257 17.39 -20.03 35.42
CA PRO A 257 18.11 -20.49 36.61
C PRO A 257 18.55 -19.35 37.54
N ALA A 258 19.07 -18.25 36.98
CA ALA A 258 19.55 -17.12 37.74
C ALA A 258 18.44 -16.43 38.57
N LEU A 259 17.25 -16.28 37.98
CA LEU A 259 16.12 -15.65 38.65
C LEU A 259 15.42 -16.63 39.59
N ALA A 260 15.32 -17.91 39.23
CA ALA A 260 14.72 -18.95 40.06
C ALA A 260 15.48 -19.15 41.39
N VAL A 261 16.82 -19.20 41.34
CA VAL A 261 17.68 -19.30 42.54
C VAL A 261 17.48 -18.09 43.45
N GLU A 262 17.43 -16.89 42.87
CA GLU A 262 17.30 -15.67 43.68
C GLU A 262 15.91 -15.52 44.28
N LEU A 263 14.86 -15.97 43.58
CA LEU A 263 13.48 -16.03 44.10
C LEU A 263 13.33 -17.03 45.24
N GLN A 264 14.08 -18.14 45.24
CA GLN A 264 14.06 -19.13 46.33
C GLN A 264 14.66 -18.60 47.63
N LYS A 265 15.55 -17.60 47.56
CA LYS A 265 16.16 -16.96 48.74
C LYS A 265 15.28 -15.90 49.40
N GLN A 266 14.14 -15.55 48.80
CA GLN A 266 13.28 -14.49 49.29
C GLN A 266 12.18 -15.07 50.21
N ASP A 267 12.32 -14.87 51.53
CA ASP A 267 11.40 -15.46 52.52
C ASP A 267 10.33 -14.49 53.08
N GLY A 268 10.32 -13.21 52.68
CA GLY A 268 9.36 -12.21 53.21
C GLY A 268 8.97 -11.06 52.26
N ALA A 269 8.01 -10.23 52.69
CA ALA A 269 7.42 -9.14 51.89
C ALA A 269 8.38 -7.98 51.58
N HIS A 270 9.38 -7.73 52.43
CA HIS A 270 10.45 -6.74 52.22
C HIS A 270 11.65 -7.28 51.42
N SER A 271 11.61 -8.56 51.05
CA SER A 271 12.71 -9.29 50.41
C SER A 271 12.84 -8.95 48.91
N PHE A 272 11.81 -8.36 48.29
CA PHE A 272 11.86 -7.92 46.88
C PHE A 272 12.78 -6.72 46.60
N ALA A 273 13.43 -6.17 47.64
CA ALA A 273 14.41 -5.09 47.53
C ALA A 273 15.87 -5.57 47.53
N SER A 274 16.14 -6.89 47.49
CA SER A 274 17.52 -7.37 47.44
C SER A 274 18.25 -6.85 46.20
N VAL A 275 19.48 -6.34 46.40
CA VAL A 275 20.31 -5.76 45.32
C VAL A 275 20.57 -6.80 44.23
N SER A 276 20.75 -8.07 44.61
CA SER A 276 20.92 -9.22 43.71
C SER A 276 19.69 -9.48 42.86
N LEU A 277 18.49 -9.52 43.45
CA LEU A 277 17.24 -9.72 42.71
C LEU A 277 16.99 -8.56 41.75
N GLN A 278 17.18 -7.32 42.20
CA GLN A 278 17.03 -6.13 41.36
C GLN A 278 17.98 -6.16 40.16
N ALA A 279 19.24 -6.59 40.35
CA ALA A 279 20.21 -6.70 39.26
C ALA A 279 19.77 -7.75 38.21
N VAL A 280 19.34 -8.93 38.66
CA VAL A 280 18.90 -10.02 37.77
C VAL A 280 17.60 -9.64 37.05
N THR A 281 16.61 -9.06 37.76
CA THR A 281 15.36 -8.59 37.15
C THR A 281 15.59 -7.46 36.15
N ARG A 282 16.52 -6.54 36.42
CA ARG A 282 16.87 -5.46 35.48
C ARG A 282 17.49 -6.00 34.19
N LYS A 283 18.35 -7.01 34.29
CA LYS A 283 18.92 -7.69 33.13
C LYS A 283 17.83 -8.37 32.30
N ALA A 284 16.99 -9.19 32.93
CA ALA A 284 15.86 -9.86 32.27
C ALA A 284 14.89 -8.85 31.61
N ALA A 285 14.60 -7.73 32.28
CA ALA A 285 13.79 -6.67 31.71
C ALA A 285 14.41 -6.03 30.46
N GLY A 286 15.75 -5.90 30.43
CA GLY A 286 16.48 -5.44 29.25
C GLY A 286 16.36 -6.41 28.07
N ASP A 287 16.49 -7.72 28.33
CA ASP A 287 16.38 -8.76 27.31
C ASP A 287 14.96 -8.87 26.74
N ILE A 288 13.94 -8.82 27.62
CA ILE A 288 12.53 -8.75 27.23
C ILE A 288 12.25 -7.49 26.41
N MET A 289 12.85 -6.35 26.80
CA MET A 289 12.70 -5.10 26.05
C MET A 289 13.26 -5.19 24.64
N GLN A 290 14.47 -5.72 24.47
CA GLN A 290 15.01 -5.92 23.13
C GLN A 290 14.14 -6.87 22.31
N LYS A 291 13.59 -7.91 22.93
CA LYS A 291 12.66 -8.83 22.28
C LYS A 291 11.39 -8.14 21.81
N TYR A 292 10.64 -7.45 22.69
CA TYR A 292 9.40 -6.81 22.24
C TYR A 292 9.66 -5.67 21.25
N MET A 293 10.78 -4.94 21.37
CA MET A 293 11.14 -3.91 20.38
C MET A 293 11.40 -4.53 19.02
N HIS A 294 12.09 -5.68 18.98
CA HIS A 294 12.25 -6.45 17.76
C HIS A 294 10.91 -6.90 17.18
N ASP A 295 10.07 -7.51 18.01
CA ASP A 295 8.77 -8.01 17.58
C ASP A 295 7.89 -6.86 17.04
N ILE A 296 7.84 -5.69 17.70
CA ILE A 296 7.13 -4.49 17.21
C ILE A 296 7.61 -4.09 15.81
N TYR A 297 8.91 -3.87 15.60
CA TYR A 297 9.40 -3.30 14.35
C TYR A 297 9.51 -4.31 13.20
N SER A 298 9.64 -5.60 13.51
CA SER A 298 9.56 -6.68 12.51
C SER A 298 8.17 -6.80 11.89
N MET A 299 7.14 -6.27 12.56
CA MET A 299 5.75 -6.31 12.15
C MET A 299 5.30 -5.10 11.31
N THR A 300 6.21 -4.18 10.98
CA THR A 300 5.91 -2.98 10.20
C THR A 300 5.25 -3.32 8.86
N THR A 301 4.15 -2.63 8.53
CA THR A 301 3.42 -2.83 7.29
C THR A 301 4.01 -1.95 6.18
N ILE A 302 4.68 -2.55 5.21
CA ILE A 302 5.37 -1.83 4.14
C ILE A 302 4.38 -1.26 3.13
N ASN A 303 4.59 0.00 2.77
CA ASN A 303 3.77 0.76 1.82
C ASN A 303 4.68 1.52 0.83
N HIS A 304 4.09 2.27 -0.11
CA HIS A 304 4.84 3.00 -1.13
C HIS A 304 5.85 4.01 -0.57
N GLU A 305 5.52 4.71 0.52
CA GLU A 305 6.40 5.72 1.11
C GLU A 305 7.66 5.06 1.69
N HIS A 306 7.51 3.90 2.35
CA HIS A 306 8.64 3.09 2.79
C HIS A 306 9.56 2.70 1.63
N LEU A 307 9.00 2.28 0.49
CA LEU A 307 9.80 1.91 -0.68
C LEU A 307 10.57 3.12 -1.24
N PHE A 308 9.89 4.24 -1.46
CA PHE A 308 10.52 5.43 -2.05
C PHE A 308 11.61 6.00 -1.15
N VAL A 309 11.32 6.22 0.14
CA VAL A 309 12.30 6.84 1.04
C VAL A 309 13.50 5.92 1.30
N SER A 310 13.26 4.61 1.42
CA SER A 310 14.34 3.65 1.62
C SER A 310 15.23 3.55 0.38
N LEU A 311 14.64 3.54 -0.82
CA LEU A 311 15.40 3.59 -2.07
C LEU A 311 16.25 4.86 -2.16
N LEU A 312 15.71 6.03 -1.83
CA LEU A 312 16.48 7.29 -1.80
C LEU A 312 17.60 7.28 -0.78
N ARG A 313 17.35 6.76 0.44
CA ARG A 313 18.37 6.66 1.50
C ARG A 313 19.52 5.73 1.11
N LEU A 314 19.22 4.65 0.40
CA LEU A 314 20.21 3.65 -0.03
C LEU A 314 20.88 4.00 -1.37
N TYR A 315 20.37 5.00 -2.10
CA TYR A 315 20.87 5.36 -3.43
C TYR A 315 22.28 5.96 -3.36
N PRO A 316 23.24 5.46 -4.17
CA PRO A 316 24.66 5.82 -4.03
C PRO A 316 25.00 7.23 -4.54
N PHE A 317 24.12 7.91 -5.28
CA PHE A 317 24.35 9.28 -5.77
C PHE A 317 23.39 10.30 -5.14
N SER A 318 23.71 11.60 -5.24
CA SER A 318 22.81 12.68 -4.77
C SER A 318 21.79 13.10 -5.82
N ARG A 319 21.96 12.70 -7.08
CA ARG A 319 21.09 13.09 -8.20
C ARG A 319 20.44 11.84 -8.79
N ILE A 320 19.11 11.82 -8.86
CA ILE A 320 18.33 10.72 -9.45
C ILE A 320 17.26 11.28 -10.38
N ARG A 321 17.07 10.66 -11.54
CA ARG A 321 15.95 11.01 -12.43
C ARG A 321 14.66 10.48 -11.82
N GLU A 322 13.59 11.27 -11.84
CA GLU A 322 12.30 10.85 -11.30
C GLU A 322 11.81 9.53 -11.92
N ALA A 323 12.00 9.35 -13.23
CA ALA A 323 11.66 8.11 -13.92
C ALA A 323 12.47 6.89 -13.44
N ASP A 324 13.74 7.08 -13.04
CA ASP A 324 14.58 6.00 -12.47
C ASP A 324 14.04 5.59 -11.09
N LEU A 325 13.72 6.57 -10.22
CA LEU A 325 13.12 6.30 -8.91
C LEU A 325 11.78 5.53 -9.05
N ARG A 326 10.90 5.98 -9.95
CA ARG A 326 9.62 5.31 -10.24
C ARG A 326 9.80 3.86 -10.69
N ARG A 327 10.74 3.60 -11.61
CA ARG A 327 11.05 2.24 -12.08
C ARG A 327 11.57 1.34 -10.96
N ARG A 328 12.46 1.85 -10.09
CA ARG A 328 12.97 1.10 -8.94
C ARG A 328 11.87 0.77 -7.94
N ALA A 329 10.98 1.72 -7.67
CA ALA A 329 9.85 1.49 -6.77
C ALA A 329 8.85 0.48 -7.34
N LEU A 330 8.50 0.58 -8.62
CA LEU A 330 7.71 -0.44 -9.32
C LEU A 330 8.36 -1.81 -9.22
N TYR A 331 9.66 -1.91 -9.55
CA TYR A 331 10.34 -3.20 -9.54
C TYR A 331 10.44 -3.79 -8.14
N ALA A 332 10.72 -2.96 -7.13
CA ALA A 332 10.70 -3.37 -5.72
C ALA A 332 9.32 -3.90 -5.32
N ALA A 333 8.25 -3.16 -5.60
CA ALA A 333 6.89 -3.57 -5.27
C ALA A 333 6.51 -4.91 -5.93
N SER A 334 6.85 -5.09 -7.20
CA SER A 334 6.58 -6.34 -7.92
C SER A 334 7.38 -7.52 -7.35
N LEU A 335 8.65 -7.33 -6.96
CA LEU A 335 9.45 -8.39 -6.34
C LEU A 335 8.95 -8.73 -4.92
N LEU A 336 8.43 -7.76 -4.18
CA LEU A 336 7.80 -7.99 -2.87
C LEU A 336 6.51 -8.79 -2.99
N GLU A 337 5.68 -8.50 -3.99
CA GLU A 337 4.47 -9.28 -4.32
C GLU A 337 4.81 -10.76 -4.60
N ASP A 338 5.93 -11.01 -5.28
CA ASP A 338 6.43 -12.36 -5.56
C ASP A 338 7.18 -13.02 -4.38
N GLY A 339 7.22 -12.38 -3.21
CA GLY A 339 7.81 -12.92 -1.98
C GLY A 339 9.32 -12.71 -1.80
N ALA A 340 9.99 -11.91 -2.64
CA ALA A 340 11.43 -11.67 -2.54
C ALA A 340 11.84 -10.88 -1.27
N GLY A 341 10.89 -10.24 -0.59
CA GLY A 341 11.10 -9.47 0.64
C GLY A 341 11.09 -10.28 1.93
N GLY A 342 11.00 -11.61 1.86
CA GLY A 342 10.83 -12.45 3.04
C GLY A 342 9.45 -12.26 3.69
N ASN A 343 9.38 -12.42 5.01
CA ASN A 343 8.13 -12.36 5.79
C ASN A 343 7.63 -10.93 6.08
N CYS A 344 7.87 -9.98 5.17
CA CYS A 344 7.39 -8.60 5.34
C CYS A 344 5.86 -8.55 5.21
N HIS A 345 5.22 -7.70 6.01
CA HIS A 345 3.81 -7.39 5.84
C HIS A 345 3.65 -6.27 4.80
N LEU A 346 2.72 -6.43 3.85
CA LEU A 346 2.48 -5.46 2.79
C LEU A 346 1.13 -4.79 3.00
N HIS A 347 1.09 -3.46 2.81
CA HIS A 347 -0.14 -2.70 2.80
C HIS A 347 -1.03 -3.14 1.62
N LYS A 348 -2.36 -3.09 1.80
CA LYS A 348 -3.34 -3.49 0.77
C LYS A 348 -3.10 -2.85 -0.60
N SER A 349 -2.58 -1.63 -0.64
CA SER A 349 -2.27 -0.90 -1.89
C SER A 349 -1.10 -1.46 -2.68
N LEU A 350 -0.24 -2.29 -2.08
CA LEU A 350 0.84 -2.99 -2.79
C LEU A 350 0.39 -4.32 -3.40
N GLY A 351 -0.80 -4.81 -3.04
CA GLY A 351 -1.38 -6.04 -3.58
C GLY A 351 -2.15 -5.87 -4.90
N SER A 352 -2.34 -4.62 -5.37
CA SER A 352 -2.88 -4.34 -6.69
C SER A 352 -1.77 -4.22 -7.74
N ASP A 353 -2.12 -4.05 -9.01
CA ASP A 353 -1.12 -3.73 -10.01
C ASP A 353 -0.44 -2.37 -9.73
N GLN A 354 0.87 -2.32 -9.93
CA GLN A 354 1.72 -1.17 -9.58
C GLN A 354 2.19 -0.37 -10.81
N ILE A 355 1.77 -0.73 -12.03
CA ILE A 355 2.25 -0.13 -13.27
C ILE A 355 1.94 1.38 -13.34
N HIS A 356 0.88 1.81 -12.65
CA HIS A 356 0.50 3.21 -12.54
C HIS A 356 1.66 4.11 -12.06
N LEU A 357 2.62 3.59 -11.27
CA LEU A 357 3.75 4.37 -10.77
C LEU A 357 4.63 4.95 -11.90
N VAL A 358 4.74 4.25 -13.03
CA VAL A 358 5.54 4.66 -14.19
C VAL A 358 4.71 5.19 -15.35
N THR A 359 3.38 5.16 -15.24
CA THR A 359 2.46 5.64 -16.29
C THR A 359 1.75 6.94 -15.88
N ASP A 360 0.60 6.85 -15.22
CA ASP A 360 -0.29 7.99 -14.95
C ASP A 360 -0.38 8.39 -13.47
N ASP A 361 0.23 7.61 -12.58
CA ASP A 361 0.16 7.76 -11.12
C ASP A 361 -1.26 8.10 -10.62
N ARG A 362 -2.29 7.43 -11.15
CA ARG A 362 -3.71 7.78 -10.87
C ARG A 362 -4.12 7.75 -9.40
N TYR A 363 -3.37 7.01 -8.57
CA TYR A 363 -3.57 6.95 -7.12
C TYR A 363 -2.69 7.93 -6.34
N ARG A 364 -1.96 8.80 -7.04
CA ARG A 364 -1.08 9.88 -6.53
C ARG A 364 -0.01 9.38 -5.56
N LYS A 365 0.52 8.18 -5.80
CA LYS A 365 1.50 7.55 -4.89
C LYS A 365 2.87 8.21 -5.01
N VAL A 366 3.29 8.50 -6.25
CA VAL A 366 4.55 9.18 -6.52
C VAL A 366 4.39 10.67 -6.21
N GLU A 367 3.31 11.29 -6.68
CA GLU A 367 3.06 12.72 -6.51
C GLU A 367 3.04 13.13 -5.04
N ASN A 368 2.27 12.43 -4.19
CA ASN A 368 2.19 12.75 -2.77
C ASN A 368 3.55 12.59 -2.06
N PHE A 369 4.29 11.52 -2.40
CA PHE A 369 5.62 11.29 -1.85
C PHE A 369 6.60 12.41 -2.25
N LEU A 370 6.63 12.76 -3.54
CA LEU A 370 7.52 13.82 -4.05
C LEU A 370 7.15 15.19 -3.48
N GLN A 371 5.85 15.49 -3.36
CA GLN A 371 5.38 16.72 -2.72
C GLN A 371 5.94 16.85 -1.30
N CYS A 372 5.75 15.81 -0.47
CA CYS A 372 6.28 15.77 0.90
C CYS A 372 7.81 15.89 0.93
N ALA A 373 8.52 15.18 0.04
CA ALA A 373 9.98 15.22 -0.03
C ALA A 373 10.54 16.58 -0.47
N LEU A 374 9.83 17.31 -1.33
CA LEU A 374 10.19 18.66 -1.77
C LEU A 374 9.89 19.71 -0.69
N GLU A 375 8.74 19.62 -0.02
CA GLU A 375 8.32 20.54 1.05
C GLU A 375 9.23 20.44 2.29
N THR A 376 9.61 19.23 2.69
CA THR A 376 10.60 18.98 3.75
C THR A 376 12.04 19.36 3.33
N GLY A 377 12.23 19.67 2.05
CA GLY A 377 13.51 20.02 1.44
C GLY A 377 14.53 18.88 1.45
N ILE A 378 14.08 17.62 1.54
CA ILE A 378 14.90 16.42 1.33
C ILE A 378 15.29 16.30 -0.13
N LEU A 379 14.37 16.65 -1.04
CA LEU A 379 14.60 16.73 -2.46
C LEU A 379 14.48 18.17 -2.95
N ARG A 380 15.19 18.48 -4.02
CA ARG A 380 15.02 19.69 -4.84
C ARG A 380 14.92 19.28 -6.31
N ARG A 381 14.13 19.99 -7.10
CA ARG A 381 13.98 19.70 -8.53
C ARG A 381 14.85 20.66 -9.35
N GLU A 382 15.82 20.11 -10.08
CA GLU A 382 16.72 20.84 -10.97
C GLU A 382 16.67 20.22 -12.37
N GLY A 383 16.11 20.92 -13.36
CA GLY A 383 16.14 20.49 -14.76
C GLY A 383 15.59 19.08 -15.01
N GLY A 384 14.53 18.67 -14.29
CA GLY A 384 13.92 17.33 -14.41
C GLY A 384 14.65 16.22 -13.61
N VAL A 385 15.67 16.57 -12.84
CA VAL A 385 16.39 15.67 -11.93
C VAL A 385 16.04 16.02 -10.48
N LEU A 386 15.92 15.00 -9.64
CA LEU A 386 15.75 15.15 -8.20
C LEU A 386 17.14 15.17 -7.55
N VAL A 387 17.45 16.23 -6.83
CA VAL A 387 18.69 16.42 -6.08
C VAL A 387 18.39 16.23 -4.60
N GLN A 388 19.04 15.26 -3.99
CA GLN A 388 18.85 14.85 -2.62
C GLN A 388 19.80 15.60 -1.68
N ASP A 389 19.24 16.12 -0.60
CA ASP A 389 20.00 16.62 0.54
C ASP A 389 20.24 15.46 1.53
N ARG A 390 21.43 14.86 1.46
CA ARG A 390 21.78 13.71 2.30
C ARG A 390 21.89 14.03 3.78
N SER A 391 22.17 15.29 4.13
CA SER A 391 22.24 15.69 5.54
C SER A 391 20.90 15.45 6.25
N LYS A 392 19.78 15.60 5.53
CA LYS A 392 18.43 15.39 6.04
C LYS A 392 17.94 13.94 6.06
N LEU A 393 18.63 13.02 5.37
CA LEU A 393 18.25 11.59 5.32
C LEU A 393 19.23 10.69 6.08
N SER A 394 20.31 11.25 6.64
CA SER A 394 21.42 10.47 7.21
C SER A 394 21.99 11.02 8.52
N ALA A 395 21.66 12.25 8.92
CA ALA A 395 22.19 12.83 10.15
C ALA A 395 21.16 12.71 11.30
N PRO A 396 21.57 12.27 12.51
CA PRO A 396 20.82 12.61 13.71
C PRO A 396 20.87 14.14 13.84
N LEU A 397 19.77 14.81 13.48
CA LEU A 397 19.68 16.27 13.40
C LEU A 397 20.25 16.94 14.67
N SER A 398 21.17 17.87 14.47
CA SER A 398 21.80 18.69 15.49
C SER A 398 20.80 19.64 16.16
N LEU A 399 20.41 19.32 17.39
CA LEU A 399 20.18 20.14 18.60
C LEU A 399 19.48 21.52 18.58
N HIS A 400 19.10 22.13 17.46
CA HIS A 400 18.34 23.38 17.48
C HIS A 400 17.15 23.32 16.51
N ARG A 401 15.94 23.29 17.09
CA ARG A 401 14.61 23.28 16.45
C ARG A 401 14.27 22.07 15.56
N GLY A 402 14.55 20.85 16.03
CA GLY A 402 13.89 19.64 15.52
C GLY A 402 12.41 19.58 15.94
N ARG A 403 11.55 20.41 15.34
CA ARG A 403 10.11 20.18 15.30
C ARG A 403 9.84 19.39 14.03
N ILE A 404 9.03 18.32 14.06
CA ILE A 404 8.02 17.86 13.05
C ILE A 404 8.39 17.88 11.53
N GLU A 405 9.63 18.21 11.13
CA GLU A 405 9.99 18.69 9.78
C GLU A 405 10.41 17.57 8.81
N ASN A 406 10.52 16.31 9.26
CA ASN A 406 10.95 15.22 8.40
C ASN A 406 10.22 13.88 8.64
N PRO A 407 8.92 13.79 8.30
CA PRO A 407 8.15 12.55 8.40
C PRO A 407 8.79 11.38 7.62
N LEU A 408 9.45 11.68 6.49
CA LEU A 408 10.08 10.67 5.64
C LEU A 408 11.27 9.98 6.34
N GLU A 409 12.04 10.68 7.16
CA GLU A 409 13.10 10.06 7.96
C GLU A 409 12.54 9.02 8.93
N ILE A 410 11.39 9.31 9.55
CA ILE A 410 10.73 8.39 10.48
C ILE A 410 10.33 7.11 9.74
N ILE A 411 9.64 7.25 8.60
CA ILE A 411 9.24 6.13 7.72
C ILE A 411 10.47 5.31 7.30
N ALA A 412 11.58 5.97 6.95
CA ALA A 412 12.81 5.28 6.56
C ALA A 412 13.42 4.46 7.71
N ASN A 413 13.26 4.92 8.95
CA ASN A 413 13.79 4.23 10.12
C ASN A 413 12.91 3.05 10.55
N GLU A 414 11.60 3.07 10.28
CA GLU A 414 10.71 1.92 10.51
C GLU A 414 11.06 0.71 9.64
N ALA A 415 11.48 0.95 8.40
CA ALA A 415 11.90 -0.11 7.48
C ALA A 415 13.33 -0.61 7.73
N GLU A 416 14.15 0.11 8.50
CA GLU A 416 15.57 -0.21 8.73
C GLU A 416 15.80 -1.60 9.40
N PRO A 417 14.99 -2.04 10.38
CA PRO A 417 15.12 -3.36 11.01
C PRO A 417 14.77 -4.54 10.09
N LEU A 418 14.06 -4.31 8.98
CA LEU A 418 13.63 -5.35 8.05
C LEU A 418 14.78 -5.76 7.13
N GLY A 419 15.60 -6.71 7.60
CA GLY A 419 16.83 -7.13 6.93
C GLY A 419 16.63 -7.63 5.50
N ASP A 420 15.57 -8.39 5.23
CA ASP A 420 15.28 -8.95 3.90
C ASP A 420 14.88 -7.86 2.92
N LEU A 421 13.95 -6.98 3.33
CA LEU A 421 13.57 -5.79 2.57
C LEU A 421 14.79 -4.91 2.29
N ARG A 422 15.60 -4.61 3.31
CA ARG A 422 16.79 -3.77 3.16
C ARG A 422 17.79 -4.37 2.17
N ARG A 423 18.01 -5.70 2.19
CA ARG A 423 18.88 -6.38 1.22
C ARG A 423 18.34 -6.25 -0.21
N LEU A 424 17.05 -6.45 -0.40
CA LEU A 424 16.37 -6.26 -1.69
C LEU A 424 16.52 -4.81 -2.18
N LEU A 425 16.15 -3.84 -1.36
CA LEU A 425 16.19 -2.42 -1.73
C LEU A 425 17.61 -1.91 -1.95
N LEU A 426 18.60 -2.40 -1.19
CA LEU A 426 20.01 -2.07 -1.40
C LEU A 426 20.50 -2.58 -2.76
N SER A 427 20.18 -3.83 -3.10
CA SER A 427 20.51 -4.41 -4.41
C SER A 427 19.89 -3.59 -5.55
N LEU A 428 18.63 -3.18 -5.39
CA LEU A 428 17.95 -2.36 -6.39
C LEU A 428 18.50 -0.95 -6.45
N ALA A 429 18.85 -0.32 -5.32
CA ALA A 429 19.34 1.06 -5.27
C ALA A 429 20.73 1.21 -5.92
N TRP A 430 21.60 0.20 -5.80
CA TRP A 430 22.96 0.23 -6.34
C TRP A 430 23.07 -0.13 -7.81
N GLN A 431 22.08 -0.81 -8.38
CA GLN A 431 22.08 -1.13 -9.81
C GLN A 431 22.05 0.15 -10.66
N PRO A 432 22.89 0.27 -11.71
CA PRO A 432 22.73 1.31 -12.72
C PRO A 432 21.32 1.31 -13.35
N ASP A 433 20.81 2.48 -13.74
CA ASP A 433 19.47 2.64 -14.35
C ASP A 433 19.27 1.71 -15.56
N PHE A 434 20.29 1.53 -16.40
CA PHE A 434 20.18 0.63 -17.56
C PHE A 434 19.94 -0.84 -17.16
N LEU A 435 20.52 -1.31 -16.04
CA LEU A 435 20.27 -2.66 -15.54
C LEU A 435 18.87 -2.78 -14.95
N ILE A 436 18.40 -1.77 -14.21
CA ILE A 436 17.02 -1.72 -13.72
C ILE A 436 16.02 -1.79 -14.88
N ARG A 437 16.24 -1.01 -15.94
CA ARG A 437 15.41 -1.04 -17.14
C ARG A 437 15.37 -2.42 -17.80
N ILE A 438 16.54 -3.06 -18.00
CA ILE A 438 16.61 -4.39 -18.60
C ILE A 438 15.92 -5.45 -17.72
N ASN A 439 16.18 -5.43 -16.41
CA ASN A 439 15.63 -6.41 -15.48
C ASN A 439 14.12 -6.24 -15.32
N LEU A 440 13.62 -5.01 -15.23
CA LEU A 440 12.20 -4.72 -15.19
C LEU A 440 11.50 -5.13 -16.50
N ALA A 441 12.08 -4.84 -17.67
CA ALA A 441 11.51 -5.28 -18.95
C ALA A 441 11.43 -6.81 -19.05
N ARG A 442 12.48 -7.52 -18.61
CA ARG A 442 12.49 -8.99 -18.54
C ARG A 442 11.44 -9.52 -17.58
N TYR A 443 11.30 -8.89 -16.42
CA TYR A 443 10.30 -9.23 -15.42
C TYR A 443 8.88 -9.09 -15.98
N LEU A 444 8.53 -7.93 -16.55
CA LEU A 444 7.22 -7.67 -17.14
C LEU A 444 6.90 -8.65 -18.28
N LEU A 445 7.89 -8.96 -19.14
CA LEU A 445 7.72 -9.94 -20.22
C LEU A 445 7.50 -11.36 -19.67
N LYS A 446 8.21 -11.74 -18.61
CA LYS A 446 8.07 -13.04 -17.95
C LYS A 446 6.68 -13.17 -17.33
N LYS A 447 6.26 -12.19 -16.52
CA LYS A 447 4.94 -12.18 -15.85
C LYS A 447 3.80 -12.32 -16.87
N HIS A 448 3.86 -11.59 -17.99
CA HIS A 448 2.86 -11.73 -19.05
C HIS A 448 2.83 -13.13 -19.69
N LYS A 449 4.00 -13.72 -19.98
CA LYS A 449 4.06 -15.09 -20.51
C LYS A 449 3.50 -16.13 -19.52
N GLU A 450 3.74 -15.94 -18.24
CA GLU A 450 3.22 -16.80 -17.16
C GLU A 450 1.70 -16.66 -17.04
N THR A 451 1.15 -15.43 -17.03
CA THR A 451 -0.30 -15.19 -17.04
C THR A 451 -0.98 -15.86 -18.24
N TYR A 452 -0.44 -15.68 -19.45
CA TYR A 452 -0.97 -16.35 -20.64
C TYR A 452 -0.94 -17.88 -20.50
N SER A 453 0.17 -18.43 -20.02
CA SER A 453 0.32 -19.88 -19.86
C SER A 453 -0.64 -20.44 -18.81
N ALA A 454 -0.90 -19.70 -17.73
CA ALA A 454 -1.87 -20.05 -16.71
C ALA A 454 -3.30 -20.03 -17.27
N ASP A 455 -3.69 -18.95 -17.94
CA ASP A 455 -5.04 -18.83 -18.54
C ASP A 455 -5.29 -19.95 -19.57
N CYS A 456 -4.30 -20.27 -20.42
CA CYS A 456 -4.43 -21.38 -21.37
C CYS A 456 -4.57 -22.75 -20.70
N ARG A 457 -4.00 -22.97 -19.51
CA ARG A 457 -4.19 -24.22 -18.75
C ARG A 457 -5.58 -24.30 -18.15
N ILE A 458 -6.07 -23.18 -17.59
CA ILE A 458 -7.39 -23.09 -16.96
C ILE A 458 -8.49 -23.30 -18.01
N HIS A 459 -8.37 -22.66 -19.17
CA HIS A 459 -9.39 -22.67 -20.23
C HIS A 459 -9.06 -23.64 -21.39
N ALA A 460 -8.19 -24.64 -21.16
CA ALA A 460 -7.74 -25.55 -22.22
C ALA A 460 -8.87 -26.30 -22.93
N LYS A 461 -9.95 -26.63 -22.21
CA LYS A 461 -11.09 -27.40 -22.72
C LYS A 461 -12.10 -26.58 -23.53
N GLU A 462 -12.11 -25.27 -23.33
CA GLU A 462 -13.12 -24.34 -23.88
C GLU A 462 -12.52 -23.43 -24.96
N ARG A 463 -11.29 -23.73 -25.39
CA ARG A 463 -10.54 -22.86 -26.29
C ARG A 463 -11.25 -22.73 -27.64
N ASP A 464 -11.56 -21.50 -28.01
CA ASP A 464 -12.14 -21.16 -29.31
C ASP A 464 -11.01 -20.61 -30.21
N GLY A 465 -10.76 -21.26 -31.36
CA GLY A 465 -9.76 -20.86 -32.36
C GLY A 465 -8.50 -21.75 -32.49
N ASN A 466 -7.88 -21.70 -33.68
CA ASN A 466 -6.74 -22.54 -34.06
C ASN A 466 -5.36 -21.85 -33.88
N GLY A 467 -5.35 -20.56 -33.56
CA GLY A 467 -4.13 -19.75 -33.41
C GLY A 467 -3.43 -19.97 -32.07
N SER A 468 -2.13 -19.65 -32.00
CA SER A 468 -1.37 -19.77 -30.74
C SER A 468 -1.82 -18.73 -29.71
N GLY A 469 -2.30 -17.55 -30.12
CA GLY A 469 -2.73 -16.50 -29.18
C GLY A 469 -1.62 -15.84 -28.37
N ARG A 470 -0.36 -16.20 -28.60
CA ARG A 470 0.76 -15.81 -27.73
C ARG A 470 1.10 -14.34 -27.91
N PRO A 471 1.32 -13.58 -26.81
CA PRO A 471 1.94 -12.26 -26.91
C PRO A 471 3.33 -12.41 -27.55
N PHE A 472 3.74 -11.45 -28.37
CA PHE A 472 5.04 -11.50 -29.04
C PHE A 472 5.79 -10.18 -28.95
N ILE A 473 7.12 -10.29 -28.89
CA ILE A 473 8.04 -9.17 -29.00
C ILE A 473 8.96 -9.42 -30.20
N LEU A 474 9.15 -8.39 -31.03
CA LEU A 474 10.09 -8.38 -32.14
C LEU A 474 11.20 -7.37 -31.78
N PRO A 475 12.38 -7.86 -31.34
CA PRO A 475 13.47 -6.99 -30.95
C PRO A 475 14.09 -6.28 -32.16
N SER A 476 14.76 -5.16 -31.89
CA SER A 476 15.57 -4.44 -32.87
C SER A 476 16.91 -4.04 -32.24
N TRP A 477 17.71 -3.24 -32.94
CA TRP A 477 18.97 -2.73 -32.41
C TRP A 477 18.73 -1.80 -31.19
N PRO A 478 19.65 -1.76 -30.21
CA PRO A 478 19.56 -0.82 -29.08
C PRO A 478 19.43 0.64 -29.55
N GLY A 479 18.67 1.44 -28.79
CA GLY A 479 18.43 2.85 -29.11
C GLY A 479 17.39 3.10 -30.21
N ARG A 480 16.83 2.06 -30.82
CA ARG A 480 15.72 2.19 -31.76
C ARG A 480 14.37 2.45 -31.05
N PRO A 481 13.45 3.19 -31.68
CA PRO A 481 12.12 3.42 -31.14
C PRO A 481 11.27 2.15 -31.03
N GLY A 482 10.31 2.16 -30.13
CA GLY A 482 9.38 1.06 -29.87
C GLY A 482 7.94 1.36 -30.30
N VAL A 483 7.18 0.31 -30.64
CA VAL A 483 5.76 0.37 -30.97
C VAL A 483 5.01 -0.71 -30.20
N VAL A 484 4.02 -0.31 -29.39
CA VAL A 484 3.04 -1.24 -28.82
C VAL A 484 1.90 -1.39 -29.82
N LEU A 485 1.57 -2.64 -30.19
CA LEU A 485 0.47 -2.99 -31.10
C LEU A 485 -0.64 -3.73 -30.36
N VAL A 486 -1.81 -3.12 -30.28
CA VAL A 486 -2.98 -3.69 -29.58
C VAL A 486 -3.98 -4.24 -30.59
N HIS A 487 -4.33 -5.52 -30.45
CA HIS A 487 -5.30 -6.20 -31.30
C HIS A 487 -6.76 -5.80 -30.96
N SER A 488 -7.69 -6.13 -31.85
CA SER A 488 -9.12 -5.90 -31.69
C SER A 488 -9.73 -6.75 -30.56
N TYR A 489 -10.88 -6.32 -30.05
CA TYR A 489 -11.73 -7.13 -29.18
C TYR A 489 -12.26 -8.36 -29.95
N LEU A 490 -12.38 -9.51 -29.26
CA LEU A 490 -12.59 -10.85 -29.82
C LEU A 490 -11.45 -11.41 -30.66
N ALA A 491 -10.39 -10.65 -30.95
CA ALA A 491 -9.24 -11.11 -31.73
C ALA A 491 -8.07 -11.57 -30.83
N GLU A 492 -6.99 -12.02 -31.46
CA GLU A 492 -5.74 -12.39 -30.79
C GLU A 492 -4.53 -11.59 -31.36
N PRO A 493 -3.36 -11.59 -30.69
CA PRO A 493 -2.19 -10.84 -31.15
C PRO A 493 -1.76 -11.13 -32.60
N GLU A 494 -2.11 -12.29 -33.15
CA GLU A 494 -1.80 -12.65 -34.53
C GLU A 494 -2.36 -11.64 -35.55
N GLU A 495 -3.49 -10.98 -35.23
CA GLU A 495 -4.14 -9.97 -36.08
C GLU A 495 -3.15 -8.89 -36.55
N VAL A 496 -2.29 -8.43 -35.66
CA VAL A 496 -1.35 -7.33 -35.89
C VAL A 496 0.05 -7.80 -36.26
N ARG A 497 0.29 -9.13 -36.39
CA ARG A 497 1.65 -9.66 -36.63
C ARG A 497 2.25 -9.19 -37.95
N LYS A 498 1.46 -9.11 -39.03
CA LYS A 498 1.95 -8.65 -40.35
C LYS A 498 2.46 -7.21 -40.28
N LEU A 499 1.67 -6.30 -39.68
CA LEU A 499 2.08 -4.92 -39.42
C LEU A 499 3.32 -4.88 -38.52
N GLY A 500 3.35 -5.67 -37.45
CA GLY A 500 4.50 -5.73 -36.55
C GLY A 500 5.79 -6.16 -37.23
N ARG A 501 5.75 -7.18 -38.09
CA ARG A 501 6.92 -7.59 -38.90
C ARG A 501 7.35 -6.51 -39.88
N TYR A 502 6.39 -5.82 -40.50
CA TYR A 502 6.68 -4.71 -41.43
C TYR A 502 7.42 -3.55 -40.74
N LEU A 503 6.97 -3.18 -39.53
CA LEU A 503 7.61 -2.14 -38.72
C LEU A 503 8.97 -2.60 -38.18
N ASN A 504 9.08 -3.84 -37.72
CA ASN A 504 10.33 -4.37 -37.19
C ASN A 504 11.45 -4.43 -38.26
N ARG A 505 11.12 -4.83 -39.49
CA ARG A 505 12.04 -4.77 -40.64
C ARG A 505 12.55 -3.36 -40.95
N ARG A 506 11.85 -2.33 -40.48
CA ARG A 506 12.22 -0.91 -40.60
C ARG A 506 12.90 -0.36 -39.35
N GLY A 507 13.30 -1.24 -38.44
CA GLY A 507 14.14 -0.91 -37.29
C GLY A 507 13.36 -0.56 -36.02
N PHE A 508 12.05 -0.79 -35.95
CA PHE A 508 11.29 -0.59 -34.71
C PHE A 508 11.35 -1.83 -33.80
N TRP A 509 11.47 -1.62 -32.50
CA TRP A 509 11.02 -2.62 -31.53
C TRP A 509 9.51 -2.72 -31.60
N VAL A 510 8.96 -3.93 -31.62
CA VAL A 510 7.50 -4.11 -31.65
C VAL A 510 7.09 -5.06 -30.55
N TYR A 511 6.09 -4.67 -29.77
CA TYR A 511 5.47 -5.53 -28.78
C TYR A 511 3.97 -5.59 -28.95
N ALA A 512 3.43 -6.80 -29.10
CA ALA A 512 1.98 -7.03 -29.15
C ALA A 512 1.57 -7.83 -27.91
N PRO A 513 0.96 -7.18 -26.90
CA PRO A 513 0.39 -7.88 -25.76
C PRO A 513 -0.82 -8.71 -26.17
N ARG A 514 -1.17 -9.71 -25.37
CA ARG A 514 -2.47 -10.39 -25.43
C ARG A 514 -3.36 -9.79 -24.35
N LEU A 515 -4.54 -9.31 -24.72
CA LEU A 515 -5.49 -8.81 -23.75
C LEU A 515 -6.09 -9.98 -22.92
N PRO A 516 -6.30 -9.81 -21.60
CA PRO A 516 -6.99 -10.79 -20.76
C PRO A 516 -8.31 -11.26 -21.37
N GLY A 517 -8.61 -12.56 -21.26
CA GLY A 517 -9.81 -13.16 -21.86
C GLY A 517 -9.74 -13.44 -23.36
N HIS A 518 -8.67 -13.03 -24.05
CA HIS A 518 -8.53 -13.27 -25.48
C HIS A 518 -7.58 -14.42 -25.76
N ALA A 519 -7.80 -15.12 -26.89
CA ALA A 519 -7.07 -16.33 -27.29
C ALA A 519 -7.08 -17.50 -26.26
N THR A 520 -8.08 -17.49 -25.39
CA THR A 520 -8.50 -18.52 -24.44
C THR A 520 -9.92 -18.96 -24.80
N SER A 521 -10.96 -18.52 -24.10
CA SER A 521 -12.37 -18.80 -24.43
C SER A 521 -13.28 -17.56 -24.30
N PRO A 522 -14.44 -17.52 -24.99
CA PRO A 522 -15.45 -16.49 -24.77
C PRO A 522 -15.94 -16.40 -23.31
N GLU A 523 -15.93 -17.52 -22.59
CA GLU A 523 -16.27 -17.62 -21.17
C GLU A 523 -15.24 -16.89 -20.29
N ASP A 524 -13.94 -17.06 -20.56
CA ASP A 524 -12.88 -16.27 -19.92
C ASP A 524 -13.09 -14.78 -20.18
N LEU A 525 -13.32 -14.40 -21.45
CA LEU A 525 -13.57 -13.01 -21.84
C LEU A 525 -14.76 -12.37 -21.11
N ALA A 526 -15.83 -13.13 -20.87
CA ALA A 526 -17.01 -12.66 -20.15
C ALA A 526 -16.71 -12.27 -18.69
N GLY A 527 -15.70 -12.89 -18.08
CA GLY A 527 -15.24 -12.63 -16.73
C GLY A 527 -14.28 -11.43 -16.60
N ARG A 528 -13.77 -10.91 -17.72
CA ARG A 528 -12.76 -9.83 -17.71
C ARG A 528 -13.34 -8.44 -17.72
N THR A 529 -12.54 -7.49 -17.27
CA THR A 529 -12.87 -6.08 -17.15
C THR A 529 -12.07 -5.22 -18.12
N SER A 530 -12.62 -4.06 -18.49
CA SER A 530 -11.89 -3.07 -19.30
C SER A 530 -10.64 -2.53 -18.59
N LEU A 531 -10.63 -2.51 -17.24
CA LEU A 531 -9.47 -2.11 -16.45
C LEU A 531 -8.29 -3.09 -16.64
N GLU A 532 -8.55 -4.41 -16.61
CA GLU A 532 -7.52 -5.41 -16.88
C GLU A 532 -6.89 -5.25 -18.27
N TRP A 533 -7.69 -4.88 -19.29
CA TRP A 533 -7.20 -4.58 -20.63
C TRP A 533 -6.32 -3.33 -20.65
N LEU A 534 -6.75 -2.25 -19.98
CA LEU A 534 -5.98 -1.00 -19.87
C LEU A 534 -4.63 -1.24 -19.17
N GLU A 535 -4.62 -1.92 -18.04
CA GLU A 535 -3.40 -2.27 -17.31
C GLU A 535 -2.46 -3.13 -18.17
N THR A 536 -2.99 -3.99 -19.03
CA THR A 536 -2.17 -4.79 -19.96
C THR A 536 -1.46 -3.91 -20.99
N VAL A 537 -2.15 -2.90 -21.54
CA VAL A 537 -1.53 -1.94 -22.47
C VAL A 537 -0.54 -1.03 -21.75
N GLU A 538 -0.81 -0.65 -20.50
CA GLU A 538 0.13 0.09 -19.64
C GLU A 538 1.42 -0.70 -19.37
N ARG A 539 1.30 -1.98 -19.02
CA ARG A 539 2.46 -2.87 -18.83
C ARG A 539 3.26 -3.02 -20.13
N ALA A 540 2.56 -3.10 -21.27
CA ALA A 540 3.19 -3.16 -22.59
C ALA A 540 3.98 -1.88 -22.93
N TYR A 541 3.41 -0.71 -22.61
CA TYR A 541 4.09 0.58 -22.75
C TYR A 541 5.32 0.66 -21.83
N ALA A 542 5.16 0.37 -20.54
CA ALA A 542 6.25 0.41 -19.57
C ALA A 542 7.41 -0.54 -19.92
N LEU A 543 7.09 -1.72 -20.46
CA LEU A 543 8.08 -2.66 -20.98
C LEU A 543 8.88 -2.03 -22.12
N LEU A 544 8.24 -1.43 -23.12
CA LEU A 544 8.95 -0.79 -24.23
C LEU A 544 9.66 0.51 -23.82
N ASP A 545 9.13 1.29 -22.87
CA ASP A 545 9.78 2.48 -22.31
C ASP A 545 11.10 2.11 -21.60
N CYS A 546 11.15 0.94 -20.98
CA CYS A 546 12.38 0.39 -20.45
C CYS A 546 13.41 0.06 -21.54
N LEU A 547 12.98 -0.38 -22.73
CA LEU A 547 13.88 -0.86 -23.80
C LEU A 547 14.23 0.19 -24.86
N CYS A 548 13.36 1.18 -25.06
CA CYS A 548 13.40 2.12 -26.18
C CYS A 548 13.48 3.57 -25.67
N PRO A 549 14.07 4.50 -26.44
CA PRO A 549 14.11 5.91 -26.06
C PRO A 549 12.78 6.64 -26.32
N ARG A 550 11.99 6.18 -27.28
CA ARG A 550 10.69 6.72 -27.66
C ARG A 550 9.74 5.57 -27.97
N VAL A 551 8.50 5.67 -27.52
CA VAL A 551 7.49 4.62 -27.70
C VAL A 551 6.23 5.21 -28.31
N ALA A 552 5.76 4.59 -29.39
CA ALA A 552 4.45 4.85 -29.97
C ALA A 552 3.45 3.76 -29.57
N LEU A 553 2.18 4.14 -29.59
CA LEU A 553 1.06 3.24 -29.33
C LEU A 553 0.19 3.14 -30.57
N GLY A 554 -0.34 1.96 -30.85
CA GLY A 554 -1.40 1.88 -31.85
C GLY A 554 -2.10 0.54 -31.84
N GLY A 555 -3.23 0.49 -32.53
CA GLY A 555 -4.04 -0.71 -32.53
C GLY A 555 -5.17 -0.67 -33.55
N VAL A 556 -5.96 -1.73 -33.52
CA VAL A 556 -7.10 -1.95 -34.40
C VAL A 556 -8.38 -1.97 -33.58
N SER A 557 -9.42 -1.30 -34.05
CA SER A 557 -10.75 -1.30 -33.44
C SER A 557 -10.70 -0.93 -31.95
N VAL A 558 -11.20 -1.79 -31.05
CA VAL A 558 -11.10 -1.59 -29.59
C VAL A 558 -9.64 -1.47 -29.11
N GLY A 559 -8.68 -2.14 -29.77
CA GLY A 559 -7.26 -1.96 -29.49
C GLY A 559 -6.76 -0.55 -29.82
N ALA A 560 -7.33 0.09 -30.84
CA ALA A 560 -7.07 1.50 -31.14
C ALA A 560 -7.61 2.41 -30.02
N ALA A 561 -8.81 2.12 -29.52
CA ALA A 561 -9.40 2.87 -28.40
C ALA A 561 -8.56 2.75 -27.12
N LEU A 562 -8.03 1.56 -26.80
CA LEU A 562 -7.10 1.36 -25.68
C LEU A 562 -5.81 2.17 -25.83
N ALA A 563 -5.23 2.19 -27.04
CA ALA A 563 -4.03 2.98 -27.33
C ALA A 563 -4.27 4.50 -27.16
N LEU A 564 -5.43 4.98 -27.61
CA LEU A 564 -5.84 6.39 -27.46
C LEU A 564 -6.13 6.75 -25.99
N ASP A 565 -6.83 5.90 -25.23
CA ASP A 565 -7.07 6.15 -23.80
C ASP A 565 -5.74 6.27 -23.03
N LEU A 566 -4.78 5.39 -23.33
CA LEU A 566 -3.48 5.46 -22.70
C LEU A 566 -2.72 6.74 -23.08
N ALA A 567 -2.77 7.15 -24.34
CA ALA A 567 -2.13 8.38 -24.81
C ALA A 567 -2.73 9.65 -24.19
N ALA A 568 -4.04 9.65 -23.89
CA ALA A 568 -4.69 10.75 -23.18
C ALA A 568 -4.11 10.94 -21.77
N ARG A 569 -3.71 9.84 -21.12
CA ARG A 569 -3.20 9.79 -19.75
C ARG A 569 -1.68 9.94 -19.64
N ILE A 570 -0.92 9.45 -20.62
CA ILE A 570 0.56 9.48 -20.59
C ILE A 570 1.11 10.46 -21.62
N LYS A 571 1.64 11.59 -21.15
CA LYS A 571 2.21 12.62 -22.04
C LYS A 571 3.52 12.21 -22.73
N ASN A 572 4.24 11.20 -22.22
CA ASN A 572 5.51 10.72 -22.78
C ASN A 572 5.37 9.81 -24.02
N VAL A 573 4.15 9.42 -24.39
CA VAL A 573 3.90 8.69 -25.65
C VAL A 573 4.33 9.56 -26.83
N ALA A 574 5.15 9.02 -27.73
CA ALA A 574 5.76 9.80 -28.81
C ALA A 574 4.82 10.05 -30.00
N ALA A 575 3.96 9.07 -30.32
CA ALA A 575 2.99 9.13 -31.40
C ALA A 575 1.91 8.05 -31.21
N VAL A 576 0.74 8.24 -31.82
CA VAL A 576 -0.39 7.31 -31.74
C VAL A 576 -0.97 7.04 -33.11
N PHE A 577 -1.34 5.80 -33.41
CA PHE A 577 -2.17 5.50 -34.58
C PHE A 577 -3.34 4.58 -34.24
N ALA A 578 -4.47 4.85 -34.87
CA ALA A 578 -5.74 4.22 -34.60
C ALA A 578 -6.37 3.72 -35.91
N ILE A 579 -6.56 2.41 -36.04
CA ILE A 579 -7.08 1.79 -37.25
C ILE A 579 -8.52 1.32 -36.97
N CYS A 580 -9.47 1.87 -37.72
CA CYS A 580 -10.91 1.66 -37.56
C CYS A 580 -11.42 1.87 -36.11
N PRO A 581 -11.06 2.95 -35.40
CA PRO A 581 -11.42 3.12 -34.00
C PRO A 581 -12.93 3.37 -33.81
N PRO A 582 -13.60 2.61 -32.92
CA PRO A 582 -14.92 2.99 -32.41
C PRO A 582 -14.80 4.13 -31.38
N LEU A 583 -15.84 4.94 -31.25
CA LEU A 583 -15.92 5.99 -30.21
C LEU A 583 -17.10 5.76 -29.25
N ARG A 584 -18.18 5.15 -29.72
CA ARG A 584 -19.38 4.80 -28.95
C ARG A 584 -19.85 3.40 -29.27
N LEU A 585 -20.65 2.80 -28.38
CA LEU A 585 -21.26 1.51 -28.68
C LEU A 585 -22.16 1.57 -29.92
N GLN A 586 -22.88 2.69 -30.11
CA GLN A 586 -23.75 2.90 -31.28
C GLN A 586 -23.01 2.96 -32.60
N ASP A 587 -21.68 3.11 -32.58
CA ASP A 587 -20.89 3.04 -33.80
C ASP A 587 -20.76 1.60 -34.32
N PHE A 588 -21.01 0.60 -33.46
CA PHE A 588 -20.97 -0.80 -33.86
C PHE A 588 -22.24 -1.23 -34.62
N SER A 589 -22.05 -2.14 -35.58
CA SER A 589 -23.15 -2.72 -36.34
C SER A 589 -23.99 -3.69 -35.50
N ALA A 590 -25.21 -3.99 -35.99
CA ALA A 590 -26.10 -4.98 -35.40
C ALA A 590 -25.46 -6.39 -35.26
N ARG A 591 -24.41 -6.67 -36.04
CA ARG A 591 -23.63 -7.93 -35.98
C ARG A 591 -22.75 -8.02 -34.73
N PHE A 592 -22.40 -6.90 -34.13
CA PHE A 592 -21.57 -6.84 -32.93
C PHE A 592 -22.39 -6.70 -31.65
N MET A 593 -23.51 -5.96 -31.73
CA MET A 593 -24.40 -5.65 -30.61
C MET A 593 -25.84 -5.52 -31.14
N PRO A 594 -26.87 -6.07 -30.47
CA PRO A 594 -28.26 -5.97 -30.92
C PRO A 594 -28.80 -4.54 -30.76
N ALA A 595 -29.99 -4.27 -31.31
CA ALA A 595 -30.67 -2.99 -31.16
C ALA A 595 -30.79 -2.54 -29.68
N GLU A 596 -30.82 -1.23 -29.42
CA GLU A 596 -30.73 -0.66 -28.07
C GLU A 596 -31.81 -1.19 -27.12
N ASP A 597 -33.03 -1.39 -27.61
CA ASP A 597 -34.15 -1.91 -26.82
C ASP A 597 -33.97 -3.40 -26.44
N VAL A 598 -33.36 -4.19 -27.32
CA VAL A 598 -32.99 -5.60 -27.06
C VAL A 598 -31.81 -5.65 -26.11
N TRP A 599 -30.83 -4.77 -26.31
CA TRP A 599 -29.66 -4.63 -25.45
C TRP A 599 -30.04 -4.30 -24.00
N GLU A 600 -30.95 -3.34 -23.79
CA GLU A 600 -31.45 -3.02 -22.45
C GLU A 600 -32.13 -4.22 -21.77
N ARG A 601 -32.92 -5.00 -22.52
CA ARG A 601 -33.56 -6.22 -22.00
C ARG A 601 -32.53 -7.28 -21.59
N LEU A 602 -31.49 -7.48 -22.40
CA LEU A 602 -30.39 -8.38 -22.06
C LEU A 602 -29.67 -7.93 -20.79
N LEU A 603 -29.35 -6.64 -20.67
CA LEU A 603 -28.73 -6.07 -19.47
C LEU A 603 -29.58 -6.24 -18.21
N ARG A 604 -30.92 -6.12 -18.31
CA ARG A 604 -31.84 -6.36 -17.19
C ARG A 604 -31.83 -7.83 -16.74
N ARG A 605 -31.76 -8.78 -17.68
CA ARG A 605 -31.66 -10.22 -17.36
C ARG A 605 -30.35 -10.56 -16.66
N VAL A 606 -29.25 -9.91 -17.05
CA VAL A 606 -27.92 -10.09 -16.43
C VAL A 606 -27.86 -9.57 -14.98
N LYS A 607 -28.74 -8.65 -14.57
CA LYS A 607 -28.83 -8.18 -13.18
C LYS A 607 -29.39 -9.25 -12.20
N GLY A 608 -30.06 -10.29 -12.69
CA GLY A 608 -30.60 -11.37 -11.86
C GLY A 608 -29.70 -12.61 -11.86
N ASN A 609 -28.85 -12.76 -10.83
CA ASN A 609 -28.06 -13.94 -10.40
C ASN A 609 -27.42 -14.93 -11.41
N SER A 610 -27.48 -14.69 -12.73
CA SER A 610 -26.96 -15.58 -13.76
C SER A 610 -25.78 -14.90 -14.44
N ARG A 611 -24.58 -15.13 -13.90
CA ARG A 611 -23.30 -14.65 -14.44
C ARG A 611 -22.82 -15.42 -15.68
N VAL A 612 -23.61 -16.37 -16.21
CA VAL A 612 -23.18 -17.34 -17.23
C VAL A 612 -24.22 -17.42 -18.36
N GLY A 613 -23.77 -17.34 -19.62
CA GLY A 613 -24.50 -17.93 -20.75
C GLY A 613 -25.12 -17.01 -21.81
N GLN A 614 -24.99 -15.67 -21.73
CA GLN A 614 -25.52 -14.78 -22.78
C GLN A 614 -24.42 -14.38 -23.77
N PHE A 615 -24.36 -15.11 -24.88
CA PHE A 615 -23.48 -14.84 -26.01
C PHE A 615 -24.29 -14.44 -27.23
N LEU A 616 -23.69 -13.63 -28.08
CA LEU A 616 -24.18 -13.30 -29.41
C LEU A 616 -23.27 -13.96 -30.44
N GLU A 617 -23.85 -14.46 -31.53
CA GLU A 617 -23.05 -14.92 -32.66
C GLU A 617 -22.38 -13.73 -33.35
N PHE A 618 -21.09 -13.87 -33.66
CA PHE A 618 -20.28 -12.86 -34.32
C PHE A 618 -19.64 -13.45 -35.58
N ALA A 619 -20.08 -12.95 -36.74
CA ALA A 619 -19.48 -13.30 -38.03
C ALA A 619 -18.31 -12.36 -38.33
N SER A 620 -17.08 -12.86 -38.16
CA SER A 620 -15.84 -12.11 -38.41
C SER A 620 -15.34 -12.30 -39.85
N ASP A 621 -14.68 -11.26 -40.39
CA ASP A 621 -13.88 -11.33 -41.62
C ASP A 621 -12.66 -12.27 -41.48
N ASN A 622 -12.23 -12.58 -40.24
CA ASN A 622 -11.10 -13.46 -39.94
C ASN A 622 -11.48 -14.55 -38.90
N PRO A 623 -12.27 -15.57 -39.26
CA PRO A 623 -12.80 -16.57 -38.31
C PRO A 623 -11.72 -17.45 -37.65
N HIS A 624 -10.50 -17.48 -38.19
CA HIS A 624 -9.38 -18.26 -37.66
C HIS A 624 -8.66 -17.59 -36.49
N ILE A 625 -8.91 -16.30 -36.24
CA ILE A 625 -8.29 -15.50 -35.16
C ILE A 625 -9.31 -14.80 -34.26
N ASN A 626 -10.58 -14.72 -34.67
CA ASN A 626 -11.64 -14.08 -33.89
C ASN A 626 -12.56 -15.12 -33.25
N TYR A 627 -13.05 -14.83 -32.05
CA TYR A 627 -14.14 -15.60 -31.46
C TYR A 627 -15.42 -15.52 -32.29
N SER A 628 -16.09 -16.66 -32.35
CA SER A 628 -17.41 -16.80 -32.97
C SER A 628 -18.53 -16.34 -32.05
N ARG A 629 -18.28 -16.31 -30.74
CA ARG A 629 -19.24 -15.93 -29.70
C ARG A 629 -18.77 -14.68 -28.96
N ASN A 630 -19.63 -13.65 -28.92
CA ASN A 630 -19.38 -12.39 -28.23
C ASN A 630 -20.16 -12.32 -26.91
N PRO A 631 -19.50 -12.29 -25.74
CA PRO A 631 -20.19 -12.21 -24.47
C PRO A 631 -20.83 -10.82 -24.24
N VAL A 632 -22.11 -10.81 -23.82
CA VAL A 632 -22.83 -9.57 -23.45
C VAL A 632 -22.07 -8.77 -22.38
N LEU A 633 -21.48 -9.44 -21.39
CA LEU A 633 -20.66 -8.77 -20.37
C LEU A 633 -19.41 -8.09 -20.97
N GLY A 634 -18.77 -8.70 -21.97
CA GLY A 634 -17.63 -8.10 -22.65
C GLY A 634 -18.00 -6.87 -23.46
N ILE A 635 -19.14 -6.88 -24.17
CA ILE A 635 -19.67 -5.70 -24.87
C ILE A 635 -19.90 -4.54 -23.88
N ARG A 636 -20.45 -4.84 -22.70
CA ARG A 636 -20.63 -3.82 -21.64
C ARG A 636 -19.30 -3.21 -21.18
N GLN A 637 -18.22 -4.00 -21.13
CA GLN A 637 -16.88 -3.49 -20.80
C GLN A 637 -16.31 -2.63 -21.92
N VAL A 638 -16.52 -3.00 -23.20
CA VAL A 638 -16.18 -2.15 -24.35
C VAL A 638 -16.90 -0.80 -24.25
N GLY A 639 -18.19 -0.79 -23.92
CA GLY A 639 -18.93 0.46 -23.75
C GLY A 639 -18.38 1.37 -22.65
N ARG A 640 -17.95 0.79 -21.51
CA ARG A 640 -17.30 1.55 -20.44
C ARG A 640 -15.98 2.18 -20.88
N LEU A 641 -15.16 1.42 -21.61
CA LEU A 641 -13.91 1.92 -22.18
C LEU A 641 -14.18 3.11 -23.12
N LEU A 642 -15.13 2.96 -24.03
CA LEU A 642 -15.43 3.97 -25.05
C LEU A 642 -16.01 5.26 -24.45
N ALA A 643 -16.88 5.14 -23.45
CA ALA A 643 -17.40 6.30 -22.72
C ALA A 643 -16.25 7.08 -22.03
N GLY A 644 -15.31 6.37 -21.40
CA GLY A 644 -14.14 7.01 -20.79
C GLY A 644 -13.18 7.63 -21.82
N LEU A 645 -13.03 7.02 -23.00
CA LEU A 645 -12.21 7.58 -24.08
C LEU A 645 -12.81 8.88 -24.64
N GLU A 646 -14.13 8.93 -24.86
CA GLU A 646 -14.78 10.13 -25.41
C GLU A 646 -14.55 11.37 -24.52
N GLU A 647 -14.61 11.19 -23.21
CA GLU A 647 -14.32 12.25 -22.21
C GLU A 647 -12.86 12.70 -22.25
N LYS A 648 -11.91 11.76 -22.41
CA LYS A 648 -10.47 12.04 -22.33
C LYS A 648 -9.82 12.37 -23.68
N ALA A 649 -10.48 12.10 -24.81
CA ALA A 649 -9.90 12.34 -26.14
C ALA A 649 -9.38 13.78 -26.34
N PRO A 650 -10.00 14.84 -25.78
CA PRO A 650 -9.44 16.20 -25.82
C PRO A 650 -8.07 16.35 -25.14
N GLU A 651 -7.68 15.48 -24.21
CA GLU A 651 -6.39 15.51 -23.52
C GLU A 651 -5.22 14.97 -24.35
N ILE A 652 -5.51 14.31 -25.48
CA ILE A 652 -4.51 13.73 -26.38
C ILE A 652 -3.81 14.87 -27.13
N SER A 653 -2.51 15.07 -26.87
CA SER A 653 -1.69 16.12 -27.49
C SER A 653 -0.61 15.58 -28.43
N GLN A 654 -0.41 14.26 -28.46
CA GLN A 654 0.58 13.57 -29.28
C GLN A 654 0.17 13.62 -30.76
N PRO A 655 1.12 13.45 -31.71
CA PRO A 655 0.79 13.20 -33.11
C PRO A 655 -0.13 11.98 -33.25
N VAL A 656 -1.25 12.12 -33.97
CA VAL A 656 -2.25 11.05 -34.17
C VAL A 656 -2.50 10.77 -35.64
N LEU A 657 -2.43 9.50 -36.05
CA LEU A 657 -2.95 9.02 -37.32
C LEU A 657 -4.22 8.18 -37.10
N ILE A 658 -5.33 8.56 -37.73
CA ILE A 658 -6.55 7.75 -37.81
C ILE A 658 -6.68 7.19 -39.22
N VAL A 659 -6.82 5.87 -39.34
CA VAL A 659 -7.09 5.17 -40.60
C VAL A 659 -8.46 4.52 -40.50
N GLN A 660 -9.34 4.75 -41.46
CA GLN A 660 -10.72 4.24 -41.44
C GLN A 660 -11.09 3.61 -42.78
N ALA A 661 -11.78 2.48 -42.75
CA ALA A 661 -12.42 1.92 -43.96
C ALA A 661 -13.73 2.66 -44.26
N GLU A 662 -13.96 3.01 -45.52
CA GLU A 662 -15.16 3.72 -45.97
C GLU A 662 -16.44 2.87 -45.83
N ASN A 663 -16.40 1.60 -46.21
CA ASN A 663 -17.54 0.69 -46.17
C ASN A 663 -17.38 -0.36 -45.07
N ASN A 664 -16.97 0.08 -43.87
CA ASN A 664 -16.66 -0.81 -42.75
C ASN A 664 -17.93 -1.54 -42.24
N PRO A 665 -17.94 -2.90 -42.19
CA PRO A 665 -19.14 -3.68 -41.82
C PRO A 665 -19.36 -3.79 -40.31
N VAL A 666 -18.40 -3.37 -39.48
CA VAL A 666 -18.44 -3.51 -38.02
C VAL A 666 -18.53 -2.17 -37.32
N VAL A 667 -17.75 -1.17 -37.72
CA VAL A 667 -17.69 0.15 -37.06
C VAL A 667 -18.00 1.26 -38.06
N ASN A 668 -19.01 2.06 -37.78
CA ASN A 668 -19.44 3.17 -38.63
C ASN A 668 -18.32 4.20 -38.83
N PRO A 669 -17.95 4.56 -40.08
CA PRO A 669 -16.89 5.54 -40.36
C PRO A 669 -17.10 6.94 -39.74
N ARG A 670 -18.32 7.27 -39.32
CA ARG A 670 -18.61 8.51 -38.57
C ARG A 670 -17.82 8.58 -37.26
N SER A 671 -17.51 7.45 -36.62
CA SER A 671 -16.72 7.40 -35.39
C SER A 671 -15.35 8.06 -35.58
N ALA A 672 -14.63 7.71 -36.65
CA ALA A 672 -13.31 8.22 -36.97
C ALA A 672 -13.32 9.74 -37.24
N ARG A 673 -14.34 10.25 -37.94
CA ARG A 673 -14.49 11.70 -38.17
C ARG A 673 -14.74 12.45 -36.87
N ARG A 674 -15.61 11.93 -36.02
CA ARG A 674 -15.93 12.52 -34.72
C ARG A 674 -14.72 12.49 -33.80
N LEU A 675 -14.03 11.36 -33.71
CA LEU A 675 -12.80 11.21 -32.93
C LEU A 675 -11.73 12.20 -33.41
N HIS A 676 -11.52 12.31 -34.72
CA HIS A 676 -10.61 13.31 -35.28
C HIS A 676 -11.00 14.74 -34.87
N ALA A 677 -12.29 15.08 -34.84
CA ALA A 677 -12.74 16.40 -34.43
C ALA A 677 -12.42 16.71 -32.95
N ILE A 678 -12.67 15.77 -32.04
CA ILE A 678 -12.55 15.99 -30.59
C ILE A 678 -11.14 15.82 -30.02
N ILE A 679 -10.24 15.10 -30.70
CA ILE A 679 -8.85 14.95 -30.24
C ILE A 679 -8.16 16.31 -30.14
N GLY A 680 -7.54 16.60 -29.00
CA GLY A 680 -6.90 17.90 -28.72
C GLY A 680 -5.61 18.17 -29.49
N SER A 681 -5.03 17.15 -30.12
CA SER A 681 -3.76 17.27 -30.83
C SER A 681 -3.87 18.21 -32.03
N SER A 682 -2.89 19.10 -32.15
CA SER A 682 -2.72 19.95 -33.34
C SER A 682 -2.13 19.19 -34.53
N LYS A 683 -1.53 18.01 -34.30
CA LYS A 683 -0.93 17.14 -35.32
C LYS A 683 -1.76 15.87 -35.46
N LYS A 684 -2.88 15.96 -36.18
CA LYS A 684 -3.78 14.84 -36.42
C LYS A 684 -4.09 14.66 -37.91
N GLU A 685 -4.07 13.41 -38.35
CA GLU A 685 -4.33 13.01 -39.74
C GLU A 685 -5.49 12.01 -39.76
N LEU A 686 -6.43 12.16 -40.70
CA LEU A 686 -7.50 11.20 -40.96
C LEU A 686 -7.41 10.71 -42.40
N ASN A 687 -7.21 9.40 -42.56
CA ASN A 687 -7.15 8.73 -43.86
C ASN A 687 -8.32 7.74 -43.99
N ILE A 688 -9.25 8.04 -44.91
CA ILE A 688 -10.35 7.14 -45.25
C ILE A 688 -9.95 6.34 -46.49
N LEU A 689 -10.04 5.01 -46.42
CA LEU A 689 -9.65 4.09 -47.48
C LEU A 689 -10.86 3.43 -48.13
N PRO A 690 -10.89 3.27 -49.46
CA PRO A 690 -11.96 2.57 -50.18
C PRO A 690 -11.84 1.06 -49.93
N SER A 691 -12.39 0.59 -48.81
CA SER A 691 -12.35 -0.80 -48.38
C SER A 691 -13.66 -1.18 -47.70
N GLY A 692 -14.12 -2.40 -47.95
CA GLY A 692 -15.26 -3.03 -47.30
C GLY A 692 -14.92 -3.92 -46.11
N ARG A 693 -13.65 -3.94 -45.67
CA ARG A 693 -13.16 -4.82 -44.59
C ARG A 693 -12.99 -4.05 -43.29
N HIS A 694 -13.29 -4.69 -42.16
CA HIS A 694 -13.04 -4.08 -40.85
C HIS A 694 -11.55 -4.10 -40.48
N ILE A 695 -10.89 -5.24 -40.69
CA ILE A 695 -9.48 -5.46 -40.36
C ILE A 695 -8.59 -5.08 -41.54
N LEU A 696 -7.95 -3.91 -41.46
CA LEU A 696 -7.13 -3.37 -42.55
C LEU A 696 -5.64 -3.70 -42.43
N VAL A 697 -5.21 -4.28 -41.31
CA VAL A 697 -3.79 -4.59 -41.03
C VAL A 697 -3.32 -5.92 -41.63
N ASN A 698 -4.23 -6.71 -42.18
CA ASN A 698 -3.94 -7.98 -42.84
C ASN A 698 -4.82 -8.16 -44.10
N GLY A 699 -4.46 -9.11 -44.96
CA GLY A 699 -5.17 -9.38 -46.22
C GLY A 699 -4.96 -8.31 -47.30
N GLU A 700 -5.86 -8.27 -48.27
CA GLU A 700 -5.78 -7.36 -49.42
C GLU A 700 -5.81 -5.88 -48.97
N GLY A 701 -4.99 -5.04 -49.60
CA GLY A 701 -4.87 -3.61 -49.31
C GLY A 701 -4.08 -3.25 -48.04
N SER A 702 -3.63 -4.23 -47.26
CA SER A 702 -2.94 -3.98 -45.97
C SER A 702 -1.59 -3.26 -46.10
N GLU A 703 -0.89 -3.41 -47.23
CA GLU A 703 0.39 -2.75 -47.47
C GLU A 703 0.28 -1.22 -47.43
N ARG A 704 -0.83 -0.67 -47.95
CA ARG A 704 -1.10 0.77 -47.90
C ARG A 704 -1.23 1.26 -46.45
N VAL A 705 -1.91 0.49 -45.59
CA VAL A 705 -2.02 0.81 -44.16
C VAL A 705 -0.67 0.70 -43.47
N HIS A 706 0.11 -0.34 -43.77
CA HIS A 706 1.45 -0.50 -43.21
C HIS A 706 2.35 0.68 -43.58
N HIS A 707 2.27 1.17 -44.82
CA HIS A 707 3.01 2.34 -45.28
C HIS A 707 2.59 3.62 -44.55
N LEU A 708 1.28 3.89 -44.45
CA LEU A 708 0.76 5.06 -43.73
C LEU A 708 1.20 5.08 -42.26
N VAL A 709 1.11 3.93 -41.58
CA VAL A 709 1.57 3.80 -40.18
C VAL A 709 3.07 4.04 -40.08
N TRP A 710 3.88 3.44 -40.96
CA TRP A 710 5.32 3.66 -40.94
C TRP A 710 5.70 5.11 -41.22
N ASP A 711 5.08 5.77 -42.20
CA ASP A 711 5.35 7.17 -42.51
C ASP A 711 5.03 8.07 -41.32
N HIS A 712 3.89 7.84 -40.67
CA HIS A 712 3.51 8.57 -39.46
C HIS A 712 4.54 8.37 -38.35
N LEU A 713 4.97 7.12 -38.10
CA LEU A 713 5.96 6.82 -37.07
C LEU A 713 7.33 7.44 -37.41
N ARG A 714 7.80 7.30 -38.65
CA ARG A 714 9.08 7.86 -39.10
C ARG A 714 9.16 9.38 -38.95
N LYS A 715 8.03 10.08 -39.17
CA LYS A 715 7.97 11.55 -39.04
C LYS A 715 8.04 12.02 -37.58
N ASN A 716 7.65 11.18 -36.61
CA ASN A 716 7.40 11.62 -35.23
C ASN A 716 8.32 10.98 -34.17
N LEU A 717 8.96 9.84 -34.44
CA LEU A 717 9.92 9.17 -33.55
C LEU A 717 11.36 9.40 -34.00
#